data_AF-A0A9Q5I0X7-F1
#
_entry.id   AF-A0A9Q5I0X7-F1
#
_cell.length_a   1.000
_cell.length_b   1.000
_cell.length_c   1.000
_cell.angle_alpha   90.00
_cell.angle_beta   90.00
_cell.angle_gamma   90.00
#
_symmetry.space_group_name_H-M   'P 1'
#
loop_
_entity.id
_entity.type
_entity.pdbx_description
1 polymer ?
#
loop_
_entity_poly.entity_id
_entity_poly.type
_entity_poly.pdbx_seq_one_letter_code
_entity_poly.pdbx_strand_id
1 'polypeptide(L)'
;MLAKLDGKICSKSPFLMTANRLSTITTRLTGSSTPSSPAKKWDNLPTYDELPKFHEFAGCAWDLWGEGDELGTINLLTEDVVREAAKEVKIGRTVSLNWPLNFPEKPLFGRRPPHIEVIKPFPEATWFDDEMTKNTQSGSQWDSLRHFGVVKYGVFYQNTPREFFRLGKIPNEDPMNIDRDLIKFGIHNLAQHDGRRPLPYDPWTAHPISVADLEACAKSEGIQFKQGDILLIRVGFTKRYNESSSVEKDELPKKDTFVGIEQSEDMKRFLWNNHFSAVASDATSLECVPPVEEDFLHQTIIGLFGMPIGELFDLEKLAEVCAATGRYTFFFTSWPLNILGGCASPPNAAPLLSLAREHISDTYSLNAQTVFYLLAIQNSFNMAVDCLSTIASPLTGSSASSKLSKKWDTLPDFDELPRFHEFAGCAWDLWGAGDELGTINLLTEDNVREAAKEVKWAFLLLRDWDWLPRRWGGSPYNPINPSQKSFTRPKPLFSRLPPHIEVIKPTPDATWFDDEITINSQSGSQWDGLRHFGVIKHGVFYQNTPKKEFPLGKIPNADPLNVDQNLIKFGMHNWAQHGICGRGVFLDLVKFYSQHGRSSLPYDPWTSHSIGVVDLETCARAEDVQFKQGDILIIRVGFTKRYNESSQREKDELRERESAFVGIEQSEDMKRFLWNNHFAAVASDAAALERMPPVEGKYMHQTIIGLFGMPIGELFDLEKLSEVCAATGRYTFFFTSWPLNILGGCASPPNAAAYF
;
A
#
# COMPACT_ATOMS: atom_id res chain seq x y z
N MET A 1 31.34 68.35 31.75
CA MET A 1 30.31 69.41 31.66
C MET A 1 29.14 68.82 30.90
N LEU A 2 28.14 68.23 31.59
CA LEU A 2 26.84 68.84 32.00
C LEU A 2 25.91 69.03 30.80
N ALA A 3 24.67 68.48 30.69
CA ALA A 3 23.60 68.19 31.67
C ALA A 3 22.67 67.04 31.14
N LYS A 4 22.29 66.00 31.93
CA LYS A 4 21.15 65.80 32.88
C LYS A 4 19.73 65.69 32.26
N LEU A 5 19.14 64.47 32.22
CA LEU A 5 18.05 63.88 33.10
C LEU A 5 16.64 64.14 32.49
N ASP A 6 15.60 63.30 32.44
CA ASP A 6 15.11 62.01 33.00
C ASP A 6 14.02 61.48 32.01
N GLY A 7 13.57 60.22 31.90
CA GLY A 7 13.71 59.02 32.70
C GLY A 7 12.85 57.85 32.14
N LYS A 8 12.85 56.75 32.92
CA LYS A 8 12.13 55.46 32.83
C LYS A 8 12.77 54.31 32.05
N ILE A 9 13.48 53.54 32.87
CA ILE A 9 13.97 52.17 32.72
C ILE A 9 12.81 51.19 32.46
N CYS A 10 12.93 50.37 31.41
CA CYS A 10 12.46 48.99 31.43
C CYS A 10 13.40 48.15 30.55
N SER A 11 14.41 47.56 31.18
CA SER A 11 15.29 46.55 30.61
C SER A 11 14.64 45.18 30.75
N LYS A 12 14.45 44.44 29.65
CA LYS A 12 14.75 42.99 29.56
C LYS A 12 14.47 42.45 28.15
N SER A 13 15.52 41.84 27.60
CA SER A 13 15.57 40.97 26.42
C SER A 13 14.66 39.73 26.59
N PRO A 14 14.06 39.18 25.52
CA PRO A 14 13.30 37.94 25.55
C PRO A 14 14.24 36.72 25.52
N PHE A 15 14.87 36.42 26.64
CA PHE A 15 15.57 35.16 26.90
C PHE A 15 15.06 34.58 28.23
N LEU A 16 13.77 34.26 28.30
CA LEU A 16 13.15 33.56 29.45
C LEU A 16 11.75 33.04 29.08
N MET A 17 11.67 32.10 28.13
CA MET A 17 10.46 31.28 27.89
C MET A 17 10.81 29.81 27.55
N THR A 18 11.91 29.29 28.09
CA THR A 18 12.37 27.90 27.86
C THR A 18 12.46 27.04 29.12
N ALA A 19 11.92 27.48 30.26
CA ALA A 19 12.06 26.75 31.53
C ALA A 19 10.76 26.14 32.11
N ASN A 20 9.58 26.39 31.52
CA ASN A 20 8.30 25.85 32.04
C ASN A 20 7.67 24.72 31.19
N ARG A 21 8.38 24.16 30.19
CA ARG A 21 7.92 22.99 29.40
C ARG A 21 8.39 21.63 29.91
N LEU A 22 9.19 21.58 30.98
CA LEU A 22 9.81 20.33 31.47
C LEU A 22 9.10 19.66 32.66
N SER A 23 8.11 20.31 33.30
CA SER A 23 7.41 19.73 34.47
C SER A 23 6.13 18.95 34.14
N THR A 24 5.61 19.04 32.91
CA THR A 24 4.42 18.28 32.47
C THR A 24 4.75 16.89 31.92
N ILE A 25 6.04 16.60 31.65
CA ILE A 25 6.47 15.36 31.01
C ILE A 25 6.76 14.23 32.02
N THR A 26 6.90 14.53 33.31
CA THR A 26 7.34 13.55 34.31
C THR A 26 6.19 12.80 35.03
N THR A 27 4.92 13.19 34.83
CA THR A 27 3.79 12.59 35.58
C THR A 27 3.17 11.36 34.90
N ARG A 28 3.61 10.96 33.70
CA ARG A 28 3.10 9.73 33.02
C ARG A 28 3.92 8.46 33.28
N LEU A 29 4.98 8.51 34.09
CA LEU A 29 5.91 7.39 34.24
C LEU A 29 5.82 6.63 35.57
N THR A 30 4.88 6.96 36.46
CA THR A 30 4.67 6.19 37.70
C THR A 30 3.20 6.13 38.08
N GLY A 31 2.50 5.06 37.69
CA GLY A 31 1.15 4.78 38.17
C GLY A 31 0.45 3.68 37.38
N SER A 32 0.35 2.50 37.98
CA SER A 32 -0.45 1.38 37.47
C SER A 32 -1.94 1.73 37.44
N SER A 33 -2.47 1.90 36.24
CA SER A 33 -3.85 1.58 35.87
C SER A 33 -3.94 1.78 34.36
N THR A 34 -4.41 0.77 33.65
CA THR A 34 -4.86 0.87 32.26
C THR A 34 -5.70 2.14 32.05
N PRO A 35 -5.46 2.85 30.94
CA PRO A 35 -6.56 3.28 30.12
C PRO A 35 -6.29 2.78 28.71
N SER A 36 -7.10 1.82 28.25
CA SER A 36 -7.53 1.92 26.86
C SER A 36 -8.14 3.32 26.76
N SER A 37 -7.46 4.27 26.12
CA SER A 37 -8.08 5.56 25.84
C SER A 37 -9.45 5.25 25.22
N PRO A 38 -10.55 5.82 25.75
CA PRO A 38 -11.85 5.59 25.13
C PRO A 38 -11.71 5.94 23.65
N ALA A 39 -12.12 5.01 22.77
CA ALA A 39 -12.09 5.24 21.34
C ALA A 39 -12.68 6.63 21.08
N LYS A 40 -11.93 7.53 20.43
CA LYS A 40 -12.44 8.85 20.06
C LYS A 40 -13.68 8.61 19.19
N LYS A 41 -14.86 8.92 19.73
CA LYS A 41 -16.11 8.91 18.97
C LYS A 41 -16.38 10.33 18.52
N TRP A 42 -16.52 10.50 17.22
CA TRP A 42 -16.88 11.76 16.60
C TRP A 42 -18.40 11.83 16.50
N ASP A 43 -19.06 11.93 17.67
CA ASP A 43 -20.51 12.04 17.75
C ASP A 43 -20.91 13.52 17.56
N ASN A 44 -21.80 13.81 16.60
CA ASN A 44 -22.28 15.16 16.26
C ASN A 44 -21.24 16.07 15.57
N LEU A 45 -20.68 15.60 14.46
CA LEU A 45 -19.88 16.45 13.59
C LEU A 45 -20.71 17.61 13.02
N PRO A 46 -20.14 18.82 12.87
CA PRO A 46 -20.83 19.95 12.26
C PRO A 46 -21.17 19.63 10.80
N THR A 47 -22.31 20.12 10.34
CA THR A 47 -22.62 20.19 8.91
C THR A 47 -21.73 21.22 8.22
N TYR A 48 -21.67 21.18 6.90
CA TYR A 48 -20.89 22.10 6.07
C TYR A 48 -21.22 23.58 6.36
N ASP A 49 -22.50 23.91 6.59
CA ASP A 49 -22.91 25.29 6.90
C ASP A 49 -22.53 25.74 8.31
N GLU A 50 -22.29 24.79 9.21
CA GLU A 50 -21.89 25.06 10.59
C GLU A 50 -20.36 25.21 10.71
N LEU A 51 -19.61 24.79 9.69
CA LEU A 51 -18.17 24.97 9.66
C LEU A 51 -17.79 26.46 9.54
N PRO A 52 -16.72 26.89 10.24
CA PRO A 52 -16.18 28.23 10.10
C PRO A 52 -15.81 28.57 8.65
N LYS A 53 -15.77 29.88 8.35
CA LYS A 53 -15.21 30.38 7.11
C LYS A 53 -13.71 30.67 7.27
N PHE A 54 -12.95 30.37 6.23
CA PHE A 54 -11.60 30.87 6.05
C PHE A 54 -11.61 31.97 4.99
N HIS A 55 -11.58 33.23 5.42
CA HIS A 55 -11.83 34.39 4.56
C HIS A 55 -13.18 34.28 3.82
N GLU A 56 -13.20 34.23 2.49
CA GLU A 56 -14.40 34.01 1.67
C GLU A 56 -14.80 32.54 1.55
N PHE A 57 -13.90 31.60 1.82
CA PHE A 57 -14.15 30.18 1.65
C PHE A 57 -14.96 29.63 2.83
N ALA A 58 -16.11 29.00 2.54
CA ALA A 58 -16.88 28.26 3.53
C ALA A 58 -16.29 26.86 3.78
N GLY A 59 -16.66 26.23 4.90
CA GLY A 59 -16.30 24.83 5.13
C GLY A 59 -14.88 24.58 5.65
N CYS A 60 -14.33 25.44 6.51
CA CYS A 60 -12.99 25.22 7.08
C CYS A 60 -13.04 24.29 8.30
N ALA A 61 -12.38 23.13 8.22
CA ALA A 61 -12.41 22.10 9.26
C ALA A 61 -11.18 22.08 10.19
N TRP A 62 -10.31 23.09 10.13
CA TRP A 62 -9.01 23.08 10.81
C TRP A 62 -9.10 22.93 12.34
N ASP A 63 -10.14 23.50 12.96
CA ASP A 63 -10.32 23.44 14.41
C ASP A 63 -11.00 22.15 14.91
N LEU A 64 -11.41 21.24 14.01
CA LEU A 64 -12.28 20.11 14.34
C LEU A 64 -11.55 18.99 15.11
N TRP A 65 -10.35 18.62 14.68
CA TRP A 65 -9.63 17.44 15.22
C TRP A 65 -8.60 17.77 16.31
N GLY A 66 -8.41 19.06 16.57
CA GLY A 66 -7.50 19.60 17.57
C GLY A 66 -6.33 20.37 16.95
N GLU A 67 -5.70 21.21 17.77
CA GLU A 67 -4.52 21.99 17.38
C GLU A 67 -3.38 21.06 16.93
N GLY A 68 -2.85 21.31 15.74
CA GLY A 68 -1.75 20.53 15.17
C GLY A 68 -2.16 19.18 14.57
N ASP A 69 -3.44 18.98 14.25
CA ASP A 69 -3.85 17.80 13.49
C ASP A 69 -3.20 17.76 12.11
N GLU A 70 -2.73 16.58 11.68
CA GLU A 70 -2.16 16.36 10.35
C GLU A 70 -2.83 15.23 9.58
N LEU A 71 -3.88 14.62 10.16
CA LEU A 71 -4.51 13.42 9.61
C LEU A 71 -5.72 13.75 8.77
N GLY A 72 -6.41 14.84 9.08
CA GLY A 72 -7.55 15.16 8.29
C GLY A 72 -8.78 14.30 8.66
N THR A 73 -9.65 14.10 7.68
CA THR A 73 -10.86 13.25 7.79
C THR A 73 -10.51 11.78 8.00
N ILE A 74 -9.23 11.39 7.89
CA ILE A 74 -8.72 10.08 8.30
C ILE A 74 -8.94 9.82 9.79
N ASN A 75 -9.06 10.87 10.62
CA ASN A 75 -9.48 10.73 12.02
C ASN A 75 -10.84 10.01 12.19
N LEU A 76 -11.68 9.96 11.14
CA LEU A 76 -12.97 9.26 11.14
C LEU A 76 -12.82 7.74 11.05
N LEU A 77 -11.65 7.23 10.65
CA LEU A 77 -11.33 5.79 10.58
C LEU A 77 -10.99 5.23 11.96
N THR A 78 -11.99 5.25 12.83
CA THR A 78 -11.91 4.72 14.19
C THR A 78 -11.86 3.20 14.21
N GLU A 79 -11.41 2.61 15.33
CA GLU A 79 -11.45 1.15 15.51
C GLU A 79 -12.85 0.55 15.34
N ASP A 80 -13.90 1.28 15.74
CA ASP A 80 -15.29 0.85 15.57
C ASP A 80 -15.66 0.83 14.09
N VAL A 81 -15.27 1.84 13.30
CA VAL A 81 -15.51 1.88 11.84
C VAL A 81 -14.79 0.73 11.14
N VAL A 82 -13.51 0.50 11.46
CA VAL A 82 -12.72 -0.60 10.87
C VAL A 82 -13.33 -1.97 11.22
N ARG A 83 -13.78 -2.15 12.48
CA ARG A 83 -14.43 -3.38 12.93
C ARG A 83 -15.76 -3.63 12.23
N GLU A 84 -16.58 -2.60 12.04
CA GLU A 84 -17.82 -2.72 11.28
C GLU A 84 -17.54 -3.03 9.80
N ALA A 85 -16.55 -2.36 9.20
CA ALA A 85 -16.13 -2.63 7.83
C ALA A 85 -15.63 -4.07 7.66
N ALA A 86 -14.87 -4.63 8.62
CA ALA A 86 -14.37 -6.00 8.54
C ALA A 86 -15.50 -7.05 8.47
N LYS A 87 -16.69 -6.74 9.00
CA LYS A 87 -17.87 -7.60 8.86
C LYS A 87 -18.35 -7.70 7.41
N GLU A 88 -17.93 -6.78 6.53
CA GLU A 88 -18.24 -6.85 5.11
C GLU A 88 -17.45 -7.95 4.39
N VAL A 89 -16.39 -8.51 4.97
CA VAL A 89 -15.69 -9.66 4.37
C VAL A 89 -16.55 -10.93 4.50
N LYS A 90 -17.44 -11.17 3.53
CA LYS A 90 -18.32 -12.36 3.50
C LYS A 90 -17.84 -13.44 2.57
N ILE A 91 -17.05 -13.08 1.56
CA ILE A 91 -16.65 -14.00 0.49
C ILE A 91 -15.15 -14.22 0.50
N GLY A 92 -14.38 -13.23 0.95
CA GLY A 92 -12.92 -13.28 0.98
C GLY A 92 -12.25 -13.06 -0.38
N ARG A 93 -13.02 -12.64 -1.39
CA ARG A 93 -12.48 -12.19 -2.67
C ARG A 93 -11.84 -10.82 -2.51
N THR A 94 -10.60 -10.75 -2.95
CA THR A 94 -9.77 -9.57 -3.09
C THR A 94 -9.83 -9.04 -4.53
N VAL A 95 -9.69 -7.73 -4.73
CA VAL A 95 -9.54 -7.11 -6.05
C VAL A 95 -8.47 -6.03 -5.98
N SER A 96 -7.51 -5.99 -6.89
CA SER A 96 -6.59 -4.85 -6.93
C SER A 96 -7.27 -3.63 -7.56
N LEU A 97 -7.14 -2.45 -6.95
CA LEU A 97 -7.60 -1.18 -7.53
C LEU A 97 -6.44 -0.35 -8.10
N ASN A 98 -5.23 -0.90 -8.11
CA ASN A 98 -4.06 -0.17 -8.58
C ASN A 98 -3.88 -0.45 -10.06
N TRP A 99 -3.91 0.62 -10.85
CA TRP A 99 -3.39 0.57 -12.20
C TRP A 99 -1.88 0.25 -12.15
N PRO A 100 -1.31 -0.48 -13.12
CA PRO A 100 0.08 -0.89 -13.01
C PRO A 100 1.01 0.34 -12.91
N LEU A 101 2.06 0.22 -12.10
CA LEU A 101 2.88 1.35 -11.67
C LEU A 101 3.51 2.11 -12.85
N ASN A 102 3.76 1.40 -13.95
CA ASN A 102 4.30 1.96 -15.19
C ASN A 102 3.25 2.66 -16.08
N PHE A 103 2.02 2.85 -15.59
CA PHE A 103 0.90 3.50 -16.29
C PHE A 103 0.42 4.79 -15.61
N PRO A 104 -0.08 5.75 -16.41
CA PRO A 104 -0.05 5.77 -17.88
C PRO A 104 1.39 5.93 -18.42
N GLU A 105 1.65 5.44 -19.64
CA GLU A 105 2.99 5.56 -20.26
C GLU A 105 3.41 7.02 -20.40
N LYS A 106 2.45 7.89 -20.74
CA LYS A 106 2.61 9.34 -20.84
C LYS A 106 1.67 9.98 -19.81
N PRO A 107 2.17 10.28 -18.60
CA PRO A 107 1.41 10.97 -17.59
C PRO A 107 0.86 12.32 -18.04
N LEU A 108 -0.29 12.67 -17.48
CA LEU A 108 -0.93 13.97 -17.65
C LEU A 108 -0.14 15.06 -16.90
N PHE A 109 -0.52 16.32 -17.13
CA PHE A 109 0.02 17.49 -16.42
C PHE A 109 1.55 17.68 -16.53
N GLY A 110 2.16 17.11 -17.59
CA GLY A 110 3.60 17.23 -17.84
C GLY A 110 4.48 16.44 -16.85
N ARG A 111 3.89 15.52 -16.08
CA ARG A 111 4.63 14.70 -15.11
C ARG A 111 5.58 13.73 -15.79
N ARG A 112 6.68 13.38 -15.13
CA ARG A 112 7.67 12.44 -15.68
C ARG A 112 7.07 11.04 -15.80
N PRO A 113 7.28 10.35 -16.94
CA PRO A 113 6.94 8.94 -17.08
C PRO A 113 7.65 8.06 -16.05
N PRO A 114 6.98 7.02 -15.54
CA PRO A 114 7.61 6.04 -14.67
C PRO A 114 8.72 5.28 -15.43
N HIS A 115 9.77 4.92 -14.70
CA HIS A 115 10.91 4.14 -15.18
C HIS A 115 11.14 2.97 -14.24
N ILE A 116 11.17 1.75 -14.77
CA ILE A 116 11.42 0.52 -14.00
C ILE A 116 12.49 -0.27 -14.74
N GLU A 117 13.56 -0.63 -14.05
CA GLU A 117 14.70 -1.34 -14.61
C GLU A 117 15.02 -2.58 -13.77
N VAL A 118 15.02 -3.75 -14.42
CA VAL A 118 15.48 -5.00 -13.80
C VAL A 118 16.99 -5.09 -13.95
N ILE A 119 17.69 -5.22 -12.84
CA ILE A 119 19.14 -5.22 -12.78
C ILE A 119 19.68 -6.49 -12.13
N LYS A 120 20.97 -6.71 -12.34
CA LYS A 120 21.75 -7.52 -11.41
C LYS A 120 22.38 -6.58 -10.38
N PRO A 121 22.34 -6.88 -9.08
CA PRO A 121 22.97 -6.02 -8.08
C PRO A 121 24.49 -5.92 -8.25
N PHE A 122 25.11 -6.92 -8.88
CA PHE A 122 26.50 -6.89 -9.36
C PHE A 122 26.67 -7.87 -10.54
N PRO A 123 27.72 -7.75 -11.39
CA PRO A 123 27.81 -8.48 -12.66
C PRO A 123 27.68 -10.01 -12.55
N GLU A 124 28.25 -10.58 -11.50
CA GLU A 124 28.26 -12.02 -11.18
C GLU A 124 26.99 -12.51 -10.48
N ALA A 125 26.07 -11.61 -10.10
CA ALA A 125 24.89 -11.98 -9.32
C ALA A 125 24.01 -13.00 -10.06
N THR A 126 23.55 -13.98 -9.28
CA THR A 126 22.73 -15.08 -9.77
C THR A 126 21.23 -14.81 -9.60
N TRP A 127 20.87 -13.78 -8.84
CA TRP A 127 19.53 -13.23 -8.62
C TRP A 127 19.33 -11.87 -9.33
N PHE A 128 18.14 -11.30 -9.20
CA PHE A 128 17.74 -10.02 -9.79
C PHE A 128 17.17 -9.06 -8.74
N ASP A 129 17.47 -7.77 -8.90
CA ASP A 129 16.87 -6.65 -8.18
C ASP A 129 16.18 -5.74 -9.22
N ASP A 130 15.40 -4.77 -8.77
CA ASP A 130 14.84 -3.73 -9.64
C ASP A 130 14.90 -2.34 -9.01
N GLU A 131 15.15 -1.36 -9.86
CA GLU A 131 15.14 0.06 -9.53
C GLU A 131 13.97 0.73 -10.24
N MET A 132 13.22 1.56 -9.51
CA MET A 132 12.08 2.29 -10.05
C MET A 132 12.20 3.78 -9.76
N THR A 133 11.82 4.61 -10.72
CA THR A 133 11.62 6.05 -10.56
C THR A 133 10.22 6.43 -11.01
N LYS A 134 9.47 7.15 -10.19
CA LYS A 134 8.09 7.57 -10.50
C LYS A 134 7.76 8.91 -9.84
N ASN A 135 7.06 9.78 -10.58
CA ASN A 135 6.31 10.85 -9.94
C ASN A 135 5.08 10.23 -9.24
N THR A 136 4.92 10.48 -7.94
CA THR A 136 3.91 9.81 -7.10
C THR A 136 2.47 10.07 -7.54
N GLN A 137 2.27 11.08 -8.39
CA GLN A 137 1.02 11.50 -8.99
C GLN A 137 0.88 11.10 -10.49
N SER A 138 1.72 10.19 -10.99
CA SER A 138 1.71 9.72 -12.39
C SER A 138 1.01 8.36 -12.55
N GLY A 139 -0.19 8.17 -12.00
CA GLY A 139 -0.96 6.91 -12.07
C GLY A 139 -1.93 6.82 -10.90
N SER A 140 -2.36 5.61 -10.51
CA SER A 140 -3.12 5.46 -9.27
C SER A 140 -2.36 6.13 -8.13
N GLN A 141 -3.01 7.00 -7.35
CA GLN A 141 -2.38 7.82 -6.31
C GLN A 141 -3.33 8.13 -5.14
N TRP A 142 -2.77 8.34 -3.94
CA TRP A 142 -3.42 9.09 -2.86
C TRP A 142 -2.70 10.43 -2.68
N ASP A 143 -3.44 11.52 -2.80
CA ASP A 143 -2.99 12.87 -2.55
C ASP A 143 -3.19 13.23 -1.08
N SER A 144 -2.08 13.58 -0.42
CA SER A 144 -2.09 13.96 0.99
C SER A 144 -2.53 15.42 1.17
N LEU A 145 -2.67 15.84 2.43
CA LEU A 145 -2.96 17.22 2.83
C LEU A 145 -1.85 18.23 2.43
N ARG A 146 -0.72 17.72 1.93
CA ARG A 146 0.39 18.50 1.38
C ARG A 146 0.35 18.61 -0.13
N HIS A 147 -0.52 17.90 -0.83
CA HIS A 147 -0.58 17.95 -2.29
C HIS A 147 -1.11 19.29 -2.77
N PHE A 148 -2.22 19.78 -2.20
CA PHE A 148 -2.92 20.98 -2.69
C PHE A 148 -3.39 21.90 -1.55
N GLY A 149 -3.18 23.20 -1.70
CA GLY A 149 -3.58 24.23 -0.72
C GLY A 149 -4.62 25.21 -1.27
N VAL A 150 -5.02 26.16 -0.41
CA VAL A 150 -5.89 27.29 -0.76
C VAL A 150 -5.09 28.29 -1.61
N VAL A 151 -5.32 28.27 -2.92
CA VAL A 151 -4.45 28.92 -3.93
C VAL A 151 -4.25 30.40 -3.67
N LYS A 152 -5.35 31.12 -3.44
CA LYS A 152 -5.35 32.57 -3.25
C LYS A 152 -4.49 33.03 -2.07
N TYR A 153 -4.37 32.22 -1.03
CA TYR A 153 -3.69 32.56 0.22
C TYR A 153 -2.34 31.85 0.40
N GLY A 154 -2.02 30.84 -0.42
CA GLY A 154 -0.75 30.12 -0.32
C GLY A 154 -0.61 29.29 0.96
N VAL A 155 -1.73 28.83 1.51
CA VAL A 155 -1.79 28.04 2.75
C VAL A 155 -2.39 26.66 2.48
N PHE A 156 -1.92 25.66 3.21
CA PHE A 156 -2.42 24.29 3.19
C PHE A 156 -3.26 24.03 4.44
N TYR A 157 -3.68 22.78 4.63
CA TYR A 157 -4.40 22.33 5.82
C TYR A 157 -3.74 22.84 7.13
N GLN A 158 -4.56 23.19 8.12
CA GLN A 158 -4.14 23.87 9.38
C GLN A 158 -3.46 25.23 9.19
N ASN A 159 -3.84 26.00 8.17
CA ASN A 159 -3.24 27.30 7.88
C ASN A 159 -1.71 27.20 7.64
N THR A 160 -1.23 26.05 7.18
CA THR A 160 0.21 25.80 7.03
C THR A 160 0.73 26.58 5.82
N PRO A 161 1.61 27.59 5.98
CA PRO A 161 2.10 28.37 4.85
C PRO A 161 2.93 27.50 3.92
N ARG A 162 2.82 27.69 2.60
CA ARG A 162 3.56 26.89 1.60
C ARG A 162 5.08 26.88 1.84
N GLU A 163 5.64 27.94 2.42
CA GLU A 163 7.06 28.07 2.76
C GLU A 163 7.51 27.15 3.91
N PHE A 164 6.56 26.55 4.63
CA PHE A 164 6.83 25.50 5.61
C PHE A 164 7.40 24.24 4.95
N PHE A 165 6.96 23.93 3.73
CA PHE A 165 7.39 22.73 3.02
C PHE A 165 8.73 22.98 2.31
N ARG A 166 9.68 22.07 2.53
CA ARG A 166 10.99 22.12 1.88
C ARG A 166 10.88 21.56 0.46
N LEU A 167 11.30 22.35 -0.52
CA LEU A 167 11.45 21.92 -1.91
C LEU A 167 12.79 21.20 -2.13
N GLY A 168 12.80 20.32 -3.13
CA GLY A 168 13.97 19.59 -3.58
C GLY A 168 14.19 18.32 -2.77
N LYS A 169 15.46 17.89 -2.70
CA LYS A 169 15.83 16.61 -2.10
C LYS A 169 15.49 16.62 -0.60
N ILE A 170 14.61 15.72 -0.19
CA ILE A 170 14.41 15.45 1.24
C ILE A 170 15.70 14.78 1.73
N PRO A 171 16.46 15.38 2.66
CA PRO A 171 17.64 14.72 3.19
C PRO A 171 17.21 13.49 3.97
N ASN A 172 17.99 12.41 3.85
CA ASN A 172 17.75 11.19 4.62
C ASN A 172 18.06 11.44 6.11
N GLU A 173 17.22 12.18 6.85
CA GLU A 173 17.45 12.48 8.27
C GLU A 173 16.91 11.37 9.18
N ASP A 174 17.42 11.30 10.40
CA ASP A 174 17.07 10.30 11.41
C ASP A 174 15.57 10.37 11.77
N PRO A 175 14.78 9.30 11.53
CA PRO A 175 13.35 9.24 11.83
C PRO A 175 13.02 9.47 13.32
N MET A 176 13.98 9.34 14.23
CA MET A 176 13.77 9.63 15.66
C MET A 176 13.54 11.12 15.97
N ASN A 177 13.85 12.04 15.05
CA ASN A 177 13.66 13.49 15.26
C ASN A 177 12.44 14.08 14.53
N ILE A 178 11.74 13.26 13.75
CA ILE A 178 10.43 13.59 13.18
C ILE A 178 9.41 13.11 14.21
N ASP A 179 8.40 13.94 14.52
CA ASP A 179 7.36 13.52 15.45
C ASP A 179 6.71 12.24 14.91
N ARG A 180 6.80 11.16 15.68
CA ARG A 180 6.48 9.79 15.21
C ARG A 180 4.98 9.57 15.08
N ASP A 181 4.18 10.54 15.50
CA ASP A 181 2.74 10.60 15.31
C ASP A 181 2.32 11.19 13.94
N LEU A 182 3.26 11.69 13.13
CA LEU A 182 3.02 12.37 11.83
C LEU A 182 2.86 11.41 10.62
N ILE A 183 2.73 10.10 10.84
CA ILE A 183 2.60 9.10 9.77
C ILE A 183 1.47 8.14 10.11
N LYS A 184 0.26 8.50 9.71
CA LYS A 184 -0.93 7.62 9.78
C LYS A 184 -1.79 7.88 8.55
N PHE A 185 -1.56 7.14 7.47
CA PHE A 185 -2.53 7.06 6.38
C PHE A 185 -2.87 5.59 6.15
N GLY A 186 -4.02 5.17 6.64
CA GLY A 186 -4.74 4.00 6.14
C GLY A 186 -6.11 4.50 5.75
N ILE A 187 -6.62 4.05 4.61
CA ILE A 187 -7.89 4.51 4.07
C ILE A 187 -8.76 3.25 3.89
N HIS A 188 -9.77 3.06 4.76
CA HIS A 188 -10.67 1.87 4.78
C HIS A 188 -12.17 2.15 4.78
N ASN A 189 -12.91 1.30 4.05
CA ASN A 189 -14.38 1.24 3.84
C ASN A 189 -14.95 2.15 2.74
N LEU A 190 -15.61 1.63 1.68
CA LEU A 190 -16.87 2.16 1.08
C LEU A 190 -17.37 1.45 -0.20
N ALA A 191 -18.29 2.11 -0.91
CA ALA A 191 -19.14 1.69 -2.00
C ALA A 191 -18.69 2.13 -3.40
N GLN A 192 -19.11 1.36 -4.41
CA GLN A 192 -18.81 1.56 -5.83
C GLN A 192 -20.08 1.56 -6.70
N HIS A 193 -19.94 1.95 -7.98
CA HIS A 193 -21.00 2.00 -9.00
C HIS A 193 -20.98 0.79 -9.99
N ASP A 194 -22.14 0.35 -10.50
CA ASP A 194 -22.37 -0.70 -11.52
C ASP A 194 -21.70 -0.41 -12.88
N GLY A 195 -20.86 -1.34 -13.36
CA GLY A 195 -20.10 -1.23 -14.61
C GLY A 195 -20.77 -1.73 -15.89
N ARG A 196 -22.06 -2.11 -15.88
CA ARG A 196 -22.68 -2.80 -17.05
C ARG A 196 -23.36 -1.90 -18.08
N ARG A 197 -23.54 -0.61 -17.82
CA ARG A 197 -24.11 0.32 -18.81
C ARG A 197 -22.99 1.07 -19.53
N PRO A 198 -23.06 1.23 -20.87
CA PRO A 198 -22.24 2.21 -21.56
C PRO A 198 -22.40 3.55 -20.87
N LEU A 199 -21.27 4.21 -20.57
CA LEU A 199 -21.33 5.54 -19.98
C LEU A 199 -22.00 6.48 -20.99
N PRO A 200 -22.89 7.37 -20.56
CA PRO A 200 -23.59 8.29 -21.45
C PRO A 200 -22.70 9.44 -21.97
N TYR A 201 -21.39 9.37 -21.69
CA TYR A 201 -20.38 10.38 -21.98
C TYR A 201 -19.04 9.71 -22.34
N ASP A 202 -18.14 10.47 -22.98
CA ASP A 202 -16.73 10.08 -23.16
C ASP A 202 -15.91 10.58 -21.96
N PRO A 203 -15.24 9.70 -21.19
CA PRO A 203 -14.41 10.10 -20.04
C PRO A 203 -13.29 11.10 -20.36
N TRP A 204 -12.91 11.26 -21.63
CA TRP A 204 -11.90 12.23 -22.09
C TRP A 204 -12.49 13.57 -22.57
N THR A 205 -13.72 13.86 -22.14
CA THR A 205 -14.44 15.11 -22.38
C THR A 205 -14.96 15.68 -21.06
N ALA A 206 -15.20 16.99 -21.02
CA ALA A 206 -15.73 17.66 -19.83
C ALA A 206 -17.17 17.19 -19.59
N HIS A 207 -17.39 16.51 -18.48
CA HIS A 207 -18.70 16.05 -18.05
C HIS A 207 -18.78 16.14 -16.52
N PRO A 208 -19.52 17.12 -15.98
CA PRO A 208 -19.65 17.27 -14.53
C PRO A 208 -20.65 16.26 -13.98
N ILE A 209 -20.19 15.44 -13.02
CA ILE A 209 -21.02 14.52 -12.25
C ILE A 209 -21.60 15.30 -11.07
N SER A 210 -22.92 15.43 -11.05
CA SER A 210 -23.65 16.20 -10.03
C SER A 210 -23.92 15.38 -8.77
N VAL A 211 -24.31 16.04 -7.67
CA VAL A 211 -24.81 15.34 -6.47
C VAL A 211 -26.01 14.45 -6.80
N ALA A 212 -26.90 14.91 -7.68
CA ALA A 212 -28.07 14.15 -8.09
C ALA A 212 -27.69 12.84 -8.81
N ASP A 213 -26.60 12.84 -9.59
CA ASP A 213 -26.08 11.63 -10.24
C ASP A 213 -25.55 10.63 -9.21
N LEU A 214 -24.76 11.10 -8.24
CA LEU A 214 -24.22 10.28 -7.16
C LEU A 214 -25.33 9.69 -6.28
N GLU A 215 -26.34 10.49 -5.91
CA GLU A 215 -27.48 10.04 -5.12
C GLU A 215 -28.37 9.05 -5.91
N ALA A 216 -28.57 9.28 -7.20
CA ALA A 216 -29.31 8.37 -8.07
C ALA A 216 -28.60 7.02 -8.22
N CYS A 217 -27.27 7.05 -8.39
CA CYS A 217 -26.41 5.87 -8.37
C CYS A 217 -26.57 5.12 -7.04
N ALA A 218 -26.30 5.79 -5.91
CA ALA A 218 -26.37 5.19 -4.58
C ALA A 218 -27.73 4.56 -4.30
N LYS A 219 -28.82 5.24 -4.69
CA LYS A 219 -30.18 4.72 -4.59
C LYS A 219 -30.42 3.49 -5.45
N SER A 220 -29.90 3.46 -6.68
CA SER A 220 -30.04 2.32 -7.59
C SER A 220 -29.31 1.06 -7.11
N GLU A 221 -28.23 1.27 -6.36
CA GLU A 221 -27.36 0.22 -5.81
C GLU A 221 -27.69 -0.14 -4.37
N GLY A 222 -28.65 0.58 -3.75
CA GLY A 222 -29.05 0.37 -2.37
C GLY A 222 -27.98 0.75 -1.35
N ILE A 223 -27.07 1.68 -1.71
CA ILE A 223 -26.01 2.18 -0.85
C ILE A 223 -26.60 3.13 0.19
N GLN A 224 -26.18 2.95 1.44
CA GLN A 224 -26.37 3.92 2.52
C GLN A 224 -24.99 4.33 3.02
N PHE A 225 -24.66 5.61 2.84
CA PHE A 225 -23.43 6.18 3.37
C PHE A 225 -23.47 6.24 4.90
N LYS A 226 -22.32 6.01 5.51
CA LYS A 226 -22.07 6.01 6.95
C LYS A 226 -20.86 6.90 7.24
N GLN A 227 -20.72 7.36 8.47
CA GLN A 227 -19.54 8.13 8.86
C GLN A 227 -18.25 7.29 8.76
N GLY A 228 -17.18 7.87 8.21
CA GLY A 228 -15.85 7.25 8.06
C GLY A 228 -15.64 6.52 6.73
N ASP A 229 -16.70 6.39 5.94
CA ASP A 229 -16.74 5.86 4.59
C ASP A 229 -15.79 6.58 3.59
N ILE A 230 -15.28 5.91 2.55
CA ILE A 230 -14.39 6.41 1.47
C ILE A 230 -14.99 6.30 0.07
N LEU A 231 -15.49 7.40 -0.46
CA LEU A 231 -16.29 7.32 -1.67
C LEU A 231 -15.46 6.92 -2.90
N LEU A 232 -15.77 5.77 -3.52
CA LEU A 232 -15.13 5.32 -4.75
C LEU A 232 -16.05 5.57 -5.95
N ILE A 233 -15.69 6.51 -6.81
CA ILE A 233 -16.50 6.96 -7.95
C ILE A 233 -15.90 6.40 -9.25
N ARG A 234 -16.66 5.55 -9.94
CA ARG A 234 -16.27 5.04 -11.26
C ARG A 234 -16.85 5.93 -12.37
N VAL A 235 -15.97 6.64 -13.07
CA VAL A 235 -16.27 7.48 -14.23
C VAL A 235 -15.74 6.90 -15.55
N GLY A 236 -15.01 5.78 -15.52
CA GLY A 236 -14.58 4.99 -16.68
C GLY A 236 -13.33 5.48 -17.41
N PHE A 237 -12.53 6.35 -16.80
CA PHE A 237 -11.35 6.93 -17.46
C PHE A 237 -10.27 5.88 -17.74
N THR A 238 -9.91 5.05 -16.74
CA THR A 238 -8.87 4.01 -16.91
C THR A 238 -9.28 2.96 -17.94
N LYS A 239 -10.57 2.59 -17.96
CA LYS A 239 -11.15 1.75 -19.02
C LYS A 239 -10.98 2.36 -20.41
N ARG A 240 -11.43 3.60 -20.59
CA ARG A 240 -11.31 4.32 -21.86
C ARG A 240 -9.85 4.38 -22.29
N TYR A 241 -8.92 4.65 -21.37
CA TYR A 241 -7.49 4.62 -21.67
C TYR A 241 -7.03 3.25 -22.15
N ASN A 242 -7.34 2.17 -21.42
CA ASN A 242 -6.88 0.83 -21.74
C ASN A 242 -7.40 0.38 -23.13
N GLU A 243 -8.64 0.71 -23.49
CA GLU A 243 -9.27 0.40 -24.78
C GLU A 243 -8.80 1.30 -25.94
N SER A 244 -8.03 2.35 -25.66
CA SER A 244 -7.56 3.33 -26.68
C SER A 244 -6.40 2.81 -27.52
N SER A 245 -6.35 3.27 -28.78
CA SER A 245 -5.18 3.11 -29.64
C SER A 245 -3.96 3.88 -29.12
N SER A 246 -2.76 3.51 -29.57
CA SER A 246 -1.53 4.25 -29.24
C SER A 246 -1.58 5.71 -29.69
N VAL A 247 -2.20 5.99 -30.85
CA VAL A 247 -2.38 7.36 -31.35
C VAL A 247 -3.25 8.19 -30.41
N GLU A 248 -4.35 7.63 -29.92
CA GLU A 248 -5.22 8.30 -28.95
C GLU A 248 -4.51 8.54 -27.61
N LYS A 249 -3.76 7.54 -27.12
CA LYS A 249 -2.92 7.66 -25.90
C LYS A 249 -1.85 8.74 -26.04
N ASP A 250 -1.32 8.95 -27.24
CA ASP A 250 -0.32 9.98 -27.54
C ASP A 250 -0.90 11.41 -27.58
N GLU A 251 -2.18 11.55 -27.94
CA GLU A 251 -2.88 12.83 -27.93
C GLU A 251 -3.45 13.18 -26.55
N LEU A 252 -3.66 12.20 -25.68
CA LEU A 252 -4.27 12.39 -24.36
C LEU A 252 -3.58 13.46 -23.49
N PRO A 253 -2.23 13.53 -23.37
CA PRO A 253 -1.57 14.59 -22.58
C PRO A 253 -1.79 16.02 -23.09
N LYS A 254 -2.33 16.19 -24.31
CA LYS A 254 -2.65 17.49 -24.89
C LYS A 254 -4.08 17.93 -24.62
N LYS A 255 -4.91 17.05 -24.05
CA LYS A 255 -6.30 17.36 -23.68
C LYS A 255 -6.35 18.17 -22.40
N ASP A 256 -7.32 19.06 -22.36
CA ASP A 256 -7.64 19.96 -21.25
C ASP A 256 -9.09 19.77 -20.76
N THR A 257 -9.72 18.66 -21.14
CA THR A 257 -11.11 18.34 -20.76
C THR A 257 -11.21 16.91 -20.24
N PHE A 258 -11.78 16.71 -19.06
CA PHE A 258 -11.95 15.41 -18.41
C PHE A 258 -13.23 15.36 -17.58
N VAL A 259 -13.84 14.18 -17.50
CA VAL A 259 -14.97 13.90 -16.62
C VAL A 259 -14.53 13.98 -15.16
N GLY A 260 -15.44 14.38 -14.27
CA GLY A 260 -15.22 14.32 -12.82
C GLY A 260 -16.40 14.92 -12.06
N ILE A 261 -16.31 14.95 -10.73
CA ILE A 261 -17.36 15.58 -9.90
C ILE A 261 -17.38 17.10 -10.06
N GLU A 262 -18.55 17.72 -10.01
CA GLU A 262 -18.71 19.17 -10.12
C GLU A 262 -18.20 19.92 -8.87
N GLN A 263 -17.82 21.19 -9.03
CA GLN A 263 -17.25 22.03 -7.98
C GLN A 263 -18.31 22.81 -7.15
N SER A 264 -19.58 22.40 -7.21
CA SER A 264 -20.70 23.12 -6.61
C SER A 264 -20.66 23.14 -5.07
N GLU A 265 -21.31 24.12 -4.45
CA GLU A 265 -21.51 24.14 -2.99
C GLU A 265 -22.31 22.92 -2.50
N ASP A 266 -23.21 22.40 -3.32
CA ASP A 266 -23.96 21.19 -3.02
C ASP A 266 -23.05 19.97 -3.00
N MET A 267 -22.06 19.87 -3.90
CA MET A 267 -21.06 18.80 -3.86
C MET A 267 -20.18 18.89 -2.61
N LYS A 268 -19.71 20.10 -2.25
CA LYS A 268 -18.94 20.32 -1.00
C LYS A 268 -19.73 19.87 0.22
N ARG A 269 -21.01 20.26 0.28
CA ARG A 269 -21.97 19.85 1.31
C ARG A 269 -22.19 18.35 1.34
N PHE A 270 -22.38 17.72 0.18
CA PHE A 270 -22.58 16.28 0.05
C PHE A 270 -21.37 15.52 0.62
N LEU A 271 -20.15 15.86 0.19
CA LEU A 271 -18.94 15.19 0.65
C LEU A 271 -18.74 15.35 2.16
N TRP A 272 -18.91 16.57 2.69
CA TRP A 272 -18.70 16.84 4.10
C TRP A 272 -19.78 16.24 5.00
N ASN A 273 -21.06 16.40 4.65
CA ASN A 273 -22.19 15.99 5.49
C ASN A 273 -22.39 14.47 5.53
N ASN A 274 -21.91 13.73 4.52
CA ASN A 274 -21.85 12.27 4.61
C ASN A 274 -20.66 11.79 5.46
N HIS A 275 -19.77 12.71 5.88
CA HIS A 275 -18.62 12.45 6.72
C HIS A 275 -17.70 11.36 6.16
N PHE A 276 -17.36 11.49 4.88
CA PHE A 276 -16.40 10.62 4.25
C PHE A 276 -14.99 10.86 4.83
N SER A 277 -14.22 9.79 5.01
CA SER A 277 -12.81 9.88 5.42
C SER A 277 -11.88 10.18 4.24
N ALA A 278 -12.27 9.80 3.02
CA ALA A 278 -11.60 10.18 1.78
C ALA A 278 -12.55 10.04 0.58
N VAL A 279 -12.15 10.53 -0.59
CA VAL A 279 -12.85 10.30 -1.85
C VAL A 279 -11.84 9.92 -2.93
N ALA A 280 -12.16 8.91 -3.73
CA ALA A 280 -11.30 8.46 -4.82
C ALA A 280 -12.09 8.12 -6.08
N SER A 281 -11.42 8.18 -7.22
CA SER A 281 -12.00 7.87 -8.52
C SER A 281 -10.96 7.25 -9.46
N ASP A 282 -11.44 6.64 -10.54
CA ASP A 282 -10.62 6.35 -11.71
C ASP A 282 -10.37 7.58 -12.59
N ALA A 283 -10.95 8.75 -12.25
CA ALA A 283 -10.71 10.04 -12.90
C ALA A 283 -9.25 10.52 -12.76
N THR A 284 -8.86 11.47 -13.61
CA THR A 284 -7.51 12.06 -13.67
C THR A 284 -7.21 13.10 -12.60
N SER A 285 -8.26 13.72 -12.08
CA SER A 285 -8.19 14.91 -11.22
C SER A 285 -9.34 14.92 -10.20
N LEU A 286 -10.03 13.79 -10.00
CA LEU A 286 -11.32 13.65 -9.29
C LEU A 286 -12.48 14.55 -9.79
N GLU A 287 -12.28 15.86 -9.77
CA GLU A 287 -13.17 16.91 -10.24
C GLU A 287 -13.15 17.08 -11.76
N CYS A 288 -14.26 17.58 -12.31
CA CYS A 288 -14.43 17.83 -13.74
C CYS A 288 -13.47 18.92 -14.23
N VAL A 289 -12.86 18.72 -15.40
CA VAL A 289 -11.94 19.68 -16.02
C VAL A 289 -12.47 20.08 -17.41
N PRO A 290 -12.51 21.38 -17.77
CA PRO A 290 -12.28 22.54 -16.90
C PRO A 290 -13.34 22.62 -15.78
N PRO A 291 -13.05 23.36 -14.69
CA PRO A 291 -14.00 23.48 -13.58
C PRO A 291 -15.27 24.21 -14.05
N VAL A 292 -16.41 23.80 -13.49
CA VAL A 292 -17.72 24.41 -13.78
C VAL A 292 -17.86 25.77 -13.10
N GLU A 293 -17.15 25.95 -11.98
CA GLU A 293 -17.06 27.18 -11.18
C GLU A 293 -15.63 27.78 -11.25
N GLU A 294 -15.43 29.00 -10.73
CA GLU A 294 -14.10 29.67 -10.77
C GLU A 294 -13.01 28.93 -9.96
N ASP A 295 -13.41 28.23 -8.90
CA ASP A 295 -12.52 27.61 -7.93
C ASP A 295 -12.40 26.08 -8.12
N PHE A 296 -11.19 25.55 -8.00
CA PHE A 296 -10.95 24.11 -7.96
C PHE A 296 -11.51 23.49 -6.68
N LEU A 297 -12.18 22.35 -6.80
CA LEU A 297 -12.70 21.62 -5.64
C LEU A 297 -11.57 21.04 -4.77
N HIS A 298 -10.41 20.72 -5.35
CA HIS A 298 -9.20 20.28 -4.62
C HIS A 298 -8.84 21.18 -3.44
N GLN A 299 -8.94 22.51 -3.61
CA GLN A 299 -8.57 23.45 -2.54
C GLN A 299 -9.51 23.36 -1.34
N THR A 300 -10.77 22.97 -1.58
CA THR A 300 -11.75 22.74 -0.51
C THR A 300 -11.53 21.38 0.12
N ILE A 301 -11.48 20.30 -0.69
CA ILE A 301 -11.35 18.93 -0.19
C ILE A 301 -10.03 18.74 0.57
N ILE A 302 -8.90 19.07 -0.03
CA ILE A 302 -7.59 18.87 0.62
C ILE A 302 -7.30 20.01 1.60
N GLY A 303 -7.39 21.26 1.14
CA GLY A 303 -6.93 22.42 1.89
C GLY A 303 -7.83 22.81 3.07
N LEU A 304 -9.16 22.74 2.93
CA LEU A 304 -10.11 23.20 3.94
C LEU A 304 -10.71 22.06 4.78
N PHE A 305 -11.18 21.00 4.13
CA PHE A 305 -11.72 19.83 4.84
C PHE A 305 -10.61 19.00 5.47
N GLY A 306 -9.42 18.96 4.88
CA GLY A 306 -8.41 17.98 5.27
C GLY A 306 -8.79 16.58 4.82
N MET A 307 -9.37 16.42 3.64
CA MET A 307 -9.80 15.15 3.08
C MET A 307 -8.85 14.70 1.97
N PRO A 308 -8.22 13.50 2.07
CA PRO A 308 -7.39 12.97 0.99
C PRO A 308 -8.20 12.62 -0.27
N ILE A 309 -7.54 12.78 -1.43
CA ILE A 309 -8.09 12.46 -2.75
C ILE A 309 -7.37 11.25 -3.35
N GLY A 310 -8.11 10.31 -3.94
CA GLY A 310 -7.55 9.23 -4.73
C GLY A 310 -7.87 9.38 -6.22
N GLU A 311 -6.88 9.20 -7.08
CA GLU A 311 -7.05 9.41 -8.53
C GLU A 311 -6.50 8.22 -9.32
N LEU A 312 -7.03 8.02 -10.53
CA LEU A 312 -6.57 7.00 -11.49
C LEU A 312 -6.57 5.57 -10.96
N PHE A 313 -7.50 5.23 -10.05
CA PHE A 313 -7.69 3.85 -9.61
C PHE A 313 -8.23 3.00 -10.77
N ASP A 314 -7.88 1.72 -10.83
CA ASP A 314 -8.53 0.77 -11.75
C ASP A 314 -9.76 0.15 -11.06
N LEU A 315 -10.93 0.67 -11.39
CA LEU A 315 -12.20 0.28 -10.77
C LEU A 315 -12.98 -0.75 -11.59
N GLU A 316 -12.48 -1.18 -12.76
CA GLU A 316 -13.23 -2.07 -13.66
C GLU A 316 -13.48 -3.42 -13.03
N LYS A 317 -12.45 -4.03 -12.45
CA LYS A 317 -12.60 -5.36 -11.86
C LYS A 317 -13.54 -5.35 -10.66
N LEU A 318 -13.49 -4.29 -9.85
CA LEU A 318 -14.39 -4.16 -8.71
C LEU A 318 -15.84 -3.96 -9.19
N ALA A 319 -16.06 -3.12 -10.20
CA ALA A 319 -17.39 -2.92 -10.77
C ALA A 319 -18.00 -4.21 -11.36
N GLU A 320 -17.19 -5.05 -12.02
CA GLU A 320 -17.62 -6.39 -12.46
C GLU A 320 -18.08 -7.27 -11.31
N VAL A 321 -17.31 -7.29 -10.21
CA VAL A 321 -17.64 -8.13 -9.05
C VAL A 321 -18.82 -7.57 -8.29
N CYS A 322 -18.92 -6.26 -8.11
CA CYS A 322 -20.08 -5.61 -7.54
C CYS A 322 -21.35 -5.91 -8.34
N ALA A 323 -21.30 -5.80 -9.67
CA ALA A 323 -22.43 -6.14 -10.55
C ALA A 323 -22.77 -7.65 -10.56
N ALA A 324 -21.79 -8.53 -10.33
CA ALA A 324 -22.02 -9.96 -10.22
C ALA A 324 -22.61 -10.36 -8.86
N THR A 325 -22.23 -9.65 -7.80
CA THR A 325 -22.64 -9.96 -6.41
C THR A 325 -23.83 -9.14 -5.95
N GLY A 326 -24.19 -8.06 -6.65
CA GLY A 326 -25.17 -7.06 -6.20
C GLY A 326 -24.71 -6.31 -4.94
N ARG A 327 -23.41 -6.30 -4.64
CA ARG A 327 -22.86 -5.67 -3.44
C ARG A 327 -21.89 -4.58 -3.79
N TYR A 328 -22.24 -3.41 -3.31
CA TYR A 328 -21.50 -2.18 -3.50
C TYR A 328 -21.03 -1.66 -2.14
N THR A 329 -20.76 -2.52 -1.17
CA THR A 329 -20.07 -2.15 0.07
C THR A 329 -19.11 -3.27 0.44
N PHE A 330 -17.90 -2.92 0.85
CA PHE A 330 -16.81 -3.86 1.08
C PHE A 330 -15.79 -3.29 2.08
N PHE A 331 -15.00 -4.19 2.68
CA PHE A 331 -13.85 -3.77 3.47
C PHE A 331 -12.74 -3.33 2.52
N PHE A 332 -12.47 -2.04 2.46
CA PHE A 332 -11.37 -1.53 1.64
C PHE A 332 -10.09 -1.46 2.48
N THR A 333 -8.97 -1.91 1.93
CA THR A 333 -7.61 -1.79 2.48
C THR A 333 -6.76 -0.98 1.50
N SER A 334 -6.22 0.15 1.95
CA SER A 334 -5.27 0.93 1.16
C SER A 334 -4.31 1.66 2.06
N TRP A 335 -3.03 1.50 1.76
CA TRP A 335 -1.96 2.08 2.53
C TRP A 335 -0.96 2.75 1.56
N PRO A 336 -0.67 4.04 1.73
CA PRO A 336 0.42 4.73 1.03
C PRO A 336 1.77 4.13 1.41
N LEU A 337 2.72 4.11 0.47
CA LEU A 337 4.13 3.88 0.80
C LEU A 337 4.59 4.84 1.91
N ASN A 338 5.42 4.35 2.82
CA ASN A 338 6.00 5.15 3.89
C ASN A 338 7.08 6.12 3.37
N ILE A 339 6.62 7.19 2.70
CA ILE A 339 7.46 8.25 2.11
C ILE A 339 7.50 9.40 3.10
N LEU A 340 8.52 9.41 3.96
CA LEU A 340 8.73 10.48 4.92
C LEU A 340 8.84 11.84 4.23
N GLY A 341 7.87 12.70 4.53
CA GLY A 341 7.82 14.04 3.97
C GLY A 341 7.31 14.09 2.52
N GLY A 342 6.70 13.03 2.00
CA GLY A 342 6.00 13.06 0.71
C GLY A 342 4.69 13.85 0.74
N CYS A 343 4.20 14.22 -0.44
CA CYS A 343 2.93 14.89 -0.71
C CYS A 343 1.89 13.97 -1.39
N ALA A 344 2.31 12.84 -1.98
CA ALA A 344 1.41 11.75 -2.38
C ALA A 344 2.13 10.39 -2.34
N SER A 345 1.40 9.35 -2.72
CA SER A 345 1.94 8.01 -2.86
C SER A 345 1.12 7.20 -3.85
N PRO A 346 1.73 6.30 -4.66
CA PRO A 346 0.97 5.24 -5.29
C PRO A 346 0.15 4.50 -4.21
N PRO A 347 -1.15 4.26 -4.42
CA PRO A 347 -1.96 3.51 -3.50
C PRO A 347 -1.57 2.06 -3.70
N ASN A 348 -1.63 1.27 -2.63
CA ASN A 348 -1.91 -0.14 -2.82
C ASN A 348 -3.28 -0.46 -2.22
N ALA A 349 -4.29 -0.21 -3.05
CA ALA A 349 -5.69 -0.21 -2.73
C ALA A 349 -6.39 -1.49 -3.18
N ALA A 350 -7.22 -2.07 -2.30
CA ALA A 350 -8.02 -3.25 -2.61
C ALA A 350 -9.29 -3.40 -1.74
N PRO A 351 -10.41 -3.85 -2.30
CA PRO A 351 -11.62 -4.20 -1.58
C PRO A 351 -11.68 -5.71 -1.28
N LEU A 352 -12.18 -6.06 -0.11
CA LEU A 352 -12.56 -7.39 0.33
C LEU A 352 -14.08 -7.50 0.37
N LEU A 353 -14.59 -8.33 -0.53
CA LEU A 353 -15.98 -8.30 -0.94
C LEU A 353 -16.89 -9.25 -0.16
N SER A 354 -18.16 -9.09 -0.47
CA SER A 354 -19.29 -9.53 0.33
C SER A 354 -20.36 -10.17 -0.59
N LEU A 355 -21.08 -11.22 -0.16
CA LEU A 355 -22.11 -11.93 -0.95
C LEU A 355 -23.47 -11.24 -0.76
N ALA A 356 -24.31 -11.09 -1.80
CA ALA A 356 -25.73 -10.77 -1.63
C ALA A 356 -26.64 -12.01 -1.78
N ARG A 357 -27.60 -12.09 -0.83
CA ARG A 357 -28.84 -12.88 -0.75
C ARG A 357 -28.75 -14.41 -0.82
N GLU A 358 -28.86 -15.01 0.37
CA GLU A 358 -29.77 -16.15 0.55
C GLU A 358 -31.21 -15.65 0.32
N HIS A 359 -31.87 -16.15 -0.73
CA HIS A 359 -33.31 -16.14 -0.77
C HIS A 359 -33.81 -17.12 0.30
N ILE A 360 -34.21 -16.59 1.46
CA ILE A 360 -35.21 -17.27 2.29
C ILE A 360 -36.45 -17.39 1.40
N SER A 361 -36.74 -18.63 1.01
CA SER A 361 -38.01 -18.99 0.40
C SER A 361 -39.12 -18.62 1.37
N ASP A 362 -40.01 -17.71 0.98
CA ASP A 362 -41.42 -17.81 1.32
C ASP A 362 -42.26 -16.94 0.37
N THR A 363 -43.05 -17.66 -0.44
CA THR A 363 -44.33 -17.29 -1.05
C THR A 363 -44.66 -15.79 -1.24
N TYR A 364 -44.58 -15.30 -2.47
CA TYR A 364 -45.69 -14.52 -3.06
C TYR A 364 -45.81 -14.84 -4.56
N SER A 365 -47.03 -15.22 -4.92
CA SER A 365 -47.52 -15.55 -6.26
C SER A 365 -47.19 -14.47 -7.29
N LEU A 366 -46.79 -14.92 -8.48
CA LEU A 366 -46.94 -14.15 -9.71
C LEU A 366 -48.35 -13.57 -9.78
N ASN A 367 -48.44 -12.24 -9.92
CA ASN A 367 -49.54 -11.62 -10.64
C ASN A 367 -48.96 -10.72 -11.72
N ALA A 368 -49.32 -11.08 -12.95
CA ALA A 368 -49.14 -10.30 -14.15
C ALA A 368 -49.95 -8.99 -14.09
N GLN A 369 -49.62 -8.08 -15.03
CA GLN A 369 -50.12 -6.70 -15.26
C GLN A 369 -49.15 -5.65 -14.67
N THR A 370 -48.32 -4.96 -15.45
CA THR A 370 -48.77 -4.03 -16.51
C THR A 370 -47.63 -3.69 -17.47
N VAL A 371 -47.95 -3.75 -18.76
CA VAL A 371 -47.19 -3.39 -19.96
C VAL A 371 -47.44 -1.91 -20.33
N PHE A 372 -46.53 -1.31 -21.12
CA PHE A 372 -46.60 -0.12 -22.03
C PHE A 372 -45.47 0.88 -21.72
N TYR A 373 -44.56 1.30 -22.63
CA TYR A 373 -44.61 1.51 -24.08
C TYR A 373 -43.25 1.22 -24.76
N LEU A 374 -43.28 0.47 -25.87
CA LEU A 374 -42.25 0.42 -26.93
C LEU A 374 -43.03 0.33 -28.25
N LEU A 375 -42.79 1.23 -29.19
CA LEU A 375 -43.13 1.09 -30.62
C LEU A 375 -42.18 1.98 -31.44
N ALA A 376 -41.20 1.35 -32.11
CA ALA A 376 -41.08 1.21 -33.57
C ALA A 376 -40.30 2.40 -34.20
N ILE A 377 -39.23 2.16 -34.98
CA ILE A 377 -39.28 1.60 -36.33
C ILE A 377 -38.16 0.58 -36.60
N GLN A 378 -38.54 -0.44 -37.37
CA GLN A 378 -37.85 -1.66 -37.77
C GLN A 378 -37.56 -1.63 -39.29
N ASN A 379 -36.69 -2.54 -39.75
CA ASN A 379 -36.41 -3.02 -41.13
C ASN A 379 -35.09 -2.50 -41.73
N SER A 380 -34.07 -3.34 -41.91
CA SER A 380 -33.96 -4.42 -42.92
C SER A 380 -32.63 -5.16 -42.64
N PHE A 381 -32.37 -6.46 -42.83
CA PHE A 381 -32.98 -7.57 -43.58
C PHE A 381 -32.27 -8.87 -43.10
N ASN A 382 -33.02 -9.97 -42.92
CA ASN A 382 -32.47 -11.33 -42.74
C ASN A 382 -31.95 -11.86 -44.08
N MET A 383 -30.83 -12.59 -44.09
CA MET A 383 -30.62 -13.77 -44.96
C MET A 383 -29.34 -14.55 -44.59
N ALA A 384 -29.46 -15.88 -44.64
CA ALA A 384 -28.43 -16.92 -44.65
C ALA A 384 -27.86 -17.42 -43.31
N VAL A 385 -28.70 -18.17 -42.59
CA VAL A 385 -28.26 -19.42 -41.93
C VAL A 385 -28.29 -20.49 -43.03
N ASP A 386 -27.12 -20.90 -43.53
CA ASP A 386 -26.84 -22.22 -44.12
C ASP A 386 -25.51 -22.17 -44.90
N CYS A 387 -24.41 -22.29 -44.16
CA CYS A 387 -23.13 -22.86 -44.60
C CYS A 387 -22.11 -22.59 -43.50
N LEU A 388 -21.83 -23.59 -42.65
CA LEU A 388 -20.54 -23.81 -41.97
C LEU A 388 -20.70 -24.98 -40.98
N SER A 389 -21.06 -26.16 -41.50
CA SER A 389 -20.92 -27.43 -40.79
C SER A 389 -19.68 -28.18 -41.30
N THR A 390 -18.52 -27.52 -41.40
CA THR A 390 -17.21 -28.19 -41.57
C THR A 390 -16.08 -27.21 -41.24
N ILE A 391 -15.61 -27.23 -39.99
CA ILE A 391 -14.24 -27.01 -39.48
C ILE A 391 -14.43 -26.95 -37.96
N ALA A 392 -14.38 -28.12 -37.32
CA ALA A 392 -14.30 -28.23 -35.88
C ALA A 392 -12.82 -28.25 -35.48
N SER A 393 -12.38 -27.21 -34.78
CA SER A 393 -11.22 -27.25 -33.88
C SER A 393 -11.56 -26.35 -32.69
N PRO A 394 -11.48 -26.84 -31.45
CA PRO A 394 -11.99 -26.09 -30.30
C PRO A 394 -10.94 -25.07 -29.84
N LEU A 395 -11.17 -23.80 -30.15
CA LEU A 395 -10.64 -22.68 -29.36
C LEU A 395 -11.68 -22.35 -28.28
N THR A 396 -11.73 -23.18 -27.24
CA THR A 396 -12.39 -22.81 -25.99
C THR A 396 -11.35 -22.16 -25.09
N GLY A 397 -11.26 -20.83 -25.16
CA GLY A 397 -10.61 -20.03 -24.13
C GLY A 397 -11.37 -20.22 -22.82
N SER A 398 -10.71 -20.75 -21.80
CA SER A 398 -11.29 -20.94 -20.48
C SER A 398 -11.59 -19.59 -19.83
N SER A 399 -12.82 -19.40 -19.38
CA SER A 399 -13.16 -18.34 -18.42
C SER A 399 -12.32 -18.48 -17.16
N ALA A 400 -11.52 -17.47 -16.83
CA ALA A 400 -10.62 -17.44 -15.68
C ALA A 400 -11.33 -17.33 -14.30
N SER A 401 -12.67 -17.37 -14.23
CA SER A 401 -13.43 -17.11 -13.00
C SER A 401 -13.64 -18.31 -12.07
N SER A 402 -13.15 -19.51 -12.40
CA SER A 402 -13.39 -20.73 -11.60
C SER A 402 -12.19 -21.26 -10.81
N LYS A 403 -11.00 -20.63 -10.87
CA LYS A 403 -9.77 -21.17 -10.25
C LYS A 403 -9.60 -20.90 -8.74
N LEU A 404 -10.35 -19.99 -8.13
CA LEU A 404 -10.14 -19.53 -6.74
C LEU A 404 -10.85 -20.35 -5.65
N SER A 405 -11.52 -21.47 -5.99
CA SER A 405 -12.30 -22.29 -5.04
C SER A 405 -11.66 -23.64 -4.68
N LYS A 406 -10.44 -23.92 -5.11
CA LYS A 406 -9.76 -25.17 -4.73
C LYS A 406 -9.37 -25.12 -3.26
N LYS A 407 -10.08 -25.89 -2.42
CA LYS A 407 -9.52 -26.31 -1.13
C LYS A 407 -8.41 -27.31 -1.39
N TRP A 408 -7.22 -27.01 -0.88
CA TRP A 408 -6.12 -27.95 -0.87
C TRP A 408 -6.28 -28.85 0.35
N ASP A 409 -7.24 -29.78 0.29
CA ASP A 409 -7.63 -30.62 1.43
C ASP A 409 -6.49 -31.57 1.87
N THR A 410 -5.55 -31.87 0.97
CA THR A 410 -4.31 -32.60 1.25
C THR A 410 -3.18 -32.03 0.40
N LEU A 411 -2.21 -31.37 1.04
CA LEU A 411 -0.93 -31.01 0.44
C LEU A 411 0.11 -32.07 0.81
N PRO A 412 1.05 -32.42 -0.09
CA PRO A 412 2.12 -33.33 0.25
C PRO A 412 3.01 -32.74 1.33
N ASP A 413 3.52 -33.58 2.23
CA ASP A 413 4.61 -33.18 3.12
C ASP A 413 5.91 -32.97 2.32
N PHE A 414 6.89 -32.29 2.90
CA PHE A 414 8.16 -31.99 2.23
C PHE A 414 8.88 -33.25 1.73
N ASP A 415 8.79 -34.36 2.46
CA ASP A 415 9.39 -35.65 2.06
C ASP A 415 8.70 -36.31 0.88
N GLU A 416 7.45 -35.94 0.62
CA GLU A 416 6.64 -36.47 -0.47
C GLU A 416 6.81 -35.63 -1.74
N LEU A 417 7.33 -34.41 -1.62
CA LEU A 417 7.64 -33.55 -2.75
C LEU A 417 8.76 -34.16 -3.63
N PRO A 418 8.65 -34.01 -4.95
CA PRO A 418 9.71 -34.40 -5.87
C PRO A 418 11.06 -33.77 -5.55
N ARG A 419 12.13 -34.46 -5.93
CA ARG A 419 13.48 -33.89 -5.95
C ARG A 419 13.77 -33.19 -7.27
N PHE A 420 14.43 -32.04 -7.21
CA PHE A 420 15.03 -31.40 -8.37
C PHE A 420 16.56 -31.54 -8.28
N HIS A 421 17.12 -32.46 -9.07
CA HIS A 421 18.53 -32.86 -8.96
C HIS A 421 18.91 -33.25 -7.53
N GLU A 422 19.82 -32.50 -6.88
CA GLU A 422 20.23 -32.72 -5.49
C GLU A 422 19.28 -32.13 -4.45
N PHE A 423 18.36 -31.24 -4.85
CA PHE A 423 17.49 -30.50 -3.94
C PHE A 423 16.21 -31.29 -3.65
N ALA A 424 15.94 -31.54 -2.36
CA ALA A 424 14.66 -32.07 -1.90
C ALA A 424 13.61 -30.96 -1.76
N GLY A 425 12.33 -31.31 -1.84
CA GLY A 425 11.25 -30.37 -1.62
C GLY A 425 10.95 -29.45 -2.81
N CYS A 426 10.78 -29.99 -4.02
CA CYS A 426 10.40 -29.20 -5.18
C CYS A 426 8.87 -29.15 -5.33
N ALA A 427 8.27 -27.96 -5.18
CA ALA A 427 6.82 -27.77 -5.25
C ALA A 427 6.32 -27.41 -6.66
N TRP A 428 7.17 -27.56 -7.68
CA TRP A 428 6.80 -27.28 -9.05
C TRP A 428 5.64 -28.16 -9.51
N ASP A 429 4.85 -27.66 -10.45
CA ASP A 429 3.63 -28.27 -10.98
C ASP A 429 2.49 -28.51 -9.98
N LEU A 430 2.69 -28.29 -8.67
CA LEU A 430 1.67 -28.52 -7.64
C LEU A 430 0.37 -27.75 -7.92
N TRP A 431 0.49 -26.53 -8.45
CA TRP A 431 -0.66 -25.67 -8.81
C TRP A 431 -0.92 -25.58 -10.31
N GLY A 432 -0.21 -26.40 -11.09
CA GLY A 432 -0.26 -26.45 -12.54
C GLY A 432 0.97 -25.81 -13.20
N ALA A 433 1.27 -26.25 -14.42
CA ALA A 433 2.48 -25.89 -15.18
C ALA A 433 2.59 -24.40 -15.58
N GLY A 434 1.51 -23.63 -15.42
CA GLY A 434 1.48 -22.18 -15.69
C GLY A 434 1.27 -21.35 -14.43
N ASP A 435 1.51 -21.92 -13.25
CA ASP A 435 1.40 -21.17 -12.01
C ASP A 435 2.51 -20.11 -11.88
N GLU A 436 2.10 -18.92 -11.49
CA GLU A 436 2.98 -17.78 -11.20
C GLU A 436 2.71 -17.16 -9.83
N LEU A 437 1.82 -17.78 -9.04
CA LEU A 437 1.45 -17.26 -7.72
C LEU A 437 2.30 -17.85 -6.61
N GLY A 438 2.76 -19.09 -6.73
CA GLY A 438 3.47 -19.65 -5.60
C GLY A 438 2.53 -19.85 -4.40
N THR A 439 3.05 -19.98 -3.17
CA THR A 439 2.30 -20.30 -1.91
C THR A 439 1.18 -19.33 -1.58
N ILE A 440 1.09 -18.22 -2.30
CA ILE A 440 -0.08 -17.35 -2.36
C ILE A 440 -1.36 -18.09 -2.79
N ASN A 441 -1.29 -19.19 -3.56
CA ASN A 441 -2.44 -20.05 -3.86
C ASN A 441 -3.11 -20.66 -2.61
N LEU A 442 -2.45 -20.62 -1.45
CA LEU A 442 -3.02 -21.04 -0.17
C LEU A 442 -3.90 -19.97 0.48
N LEU A 443 -3.82 -18.72 0.02
CA LEU A 443 -4.66 -17.61 0.48
C LEU A 443 -6.01 -17.62 -0.25
N THR A 444 -6.77 -18.69 -0.07
CA THR A 444 -8.08 -18.83 -0.72
C THR A 444 -9.10 -17.83 -0.19
N GLU A 445 -10.20 -17.64 -0.93
CA GLU A 445 -11.37 -16.86 -0.48
C GLU A 445 -11.87 -17.32 0.92
N ASP A 446 -11.87 -18.63 1.18
CA ASP A 446 -12.23 -19.17 2.50
C ASP A 446 -11.21 -18.78 3.59
N ASN A 447 -9.91 -18.87 3.30
CA ASN A 447 -8.86 -18.47 4.24
C ASN A 447 -8.95 -16.98 4.59
N VAL A 448 -9.14 -16.12 3.59
CA VAL A 448 -9.30 -14.66 3.78
C VAL A 448 -10.54 -14.36 4.62
N ARG A 449 -11.68 -14.99 4.31
CA ARG A 449 -12.92 -14.82 5.06
C ARG A 449 -12.79 -15.26 6.52
N GLU A 450 -12.17 -16.40 6.77
CA GLU A 450 -11.96 -16.88 8.14
C GLU A 450 -10.97 -15.98 8.90
N ALA A 451 -9.91 -15.53 8.24
CA ALA A 451 -8.93 -14.63 8.84
C ALA A 451 -9.54 -13.26 9.17
N ALA A 452 -10.45 -12.72 8.37
CA ALA A 452 -11.15 -11.46 8.67
C ALA A 452 -11.96 -11.52 9.98
N LYS A 453 -12.33 -12.71 10.48
CA LYS A 453 -12.96 -12.87 11.80
C LYS A 453 -12.00 -12.56 12.96
N GLU A 454 -10.69 -12.51 12.68
CA GLU A 454 -9.71 -12.08 13.66
C GLU A 454 -9.92 -10.60 14.03
N VAL A 455 -10.57 -9.76 13.23
CA VAL A 455 -10.78 -8.34 13.57
C VAL A 455 -11.81 -8.16 14.71
N LYS A 456 -11.36 -7.75 15.90
CA LYS A 456 -12.12 -7.46 17.12
C LYS A 456 -11.97 -6.03 17.64
N TRP A 457 -10.76 -5.47 17.63
CA TRP A 457 -10.44 -4.16 18.19
C TRP A 457 -8.99 -3.82 17.80
N ALA A 458 -8.74 -2.58 17.41
CA ALA A 458 -7.45 -2.10 16.90
C ALA A 458 -7.00 -2.57 15.51
N PHE A 459 -6.42 -1.61 14.80
CA PHE A 459 -5.58 -1.82 13.63
C PHE A 459 -4.17 -1.38 14.00
N LEU A 460 -3.18 -2.08 13.44
CA LEU A 460 -1.78 -1.77 13.64
C LEU A 460 -1.05 -1.77 12.30
N LEU A 461 -0.40 -0.66 12.03
CA LEU A 461 0.59 -0.55 10.98
C LEU A 461 1.81 -1.40 11.32
N LEU A 462 2.12 -2.36 10.45
CA LEU A 462 3.48 -2.84 10.34
C LEU A 462 4.19 -1.80 9.50
N ARG A 463 5.01 -0.97 10.14
CA ARG A 463 5.65 0.12 9.42
C ARG A 463 6.60 -0.50 8.39
N ASP A 464 6.57 0.04 7.17
CA ASP A 464 7.71 -0.16 6.29
C ASP A 464 8.89 0.54 6.98
N TRP A 465 9.98 -0.19 7.18
CA TRP A 465 11.18 0.30 7.81
C TRP A 465 11.68 1.53 7.08
N ASP A 466 11.82 2.63 7.84
CA ASP A 466 12.31 3.92 7.37
C ASP A 466 13.78 3.91 6.93
N TRP A 467 13.96 4.26 5.66
CA TRP A 467 15.17 4.16 4.87
C TRP A 467 16.29 5.16 5.19
N LEU A 468 16.28 5.83 6.34
CA LEU A 468 16.96 7.12 6.48
C LEU A 468 18.08 7.15 7.55
N PRO A 469 19.34 7.30 7.11
CA PRO A 469 20.45 7.76 7.94
C PRO A 469 20.97 9.14 7.50
N ARG A 470 21.16 10.05 8.48
CA ARG A 470 21.61 11.46 8.32
C ARG A 470 22.80 11.64 7.38
N ARG A 471 22.87 12.81 6.73
CA ARG A 471 24.15 13.50 6.51
C ARG A 471 24.13 14.97 6.95
N TRP A 472 24.92 15.23 7.99
CA TRP A 472 25.63 16.45 8.39
C TRP A 472 24.90 17.80 8.42
N GLY A 473 24.81 18.35 9.64
CA GLY A 473 24.63 19.77 9.87
C GLY A 473 25.79 20.59 9.31
N GLY A 474 25.47 21.48 8.38
CA GLY A 474 26.26 22.64 8.04
C GLY A 474 25.33 23.84 8.07
N SER A 475 25.64 24.83 8.91
CA SER A 475 25.05 26.17 8.86
C SER A 475 25.01 26.68 7.41
N PRO A 476 23.97 27.44 6.99
CA PRO A 476 23.74 27.86 5.58
C PRO A 476 24.81 28.81 4.98
N TYR A 477 25.97 28.99 5.62
CA TYR A 477 27.06 29.82 5.13
C TYR A 477 28.41 29.15 5.37
N ASN A 478 28.88 28.34 4.41
CA ASN A 478 30.32 28.24 4.17
C ASN A 478 30.60 27.83 2.72
N PRO A 479 31.28 28.67 1.90
CA PRO A 479 31.70 28.28 0.56
C PRO A 479 32.67 27.09 0.61
N ILE A 480 32.43 26.12 -0.26
CA ILE A 480 33.15 24.85 -0.39
C ILE A 480 34.66 25.12 -0.51
N ASN A 481 35.44 24.62 0.44
CA ASN A 481 36.90 24.61 0.38
C ASN A 481 37.35 23.51 -0.62
N PRO A 482 38.02 23.84 -1.74
CA PRO A 482 38.37 22.87 -2.80
C PRO A 482 39.43 21.83 -2.41
N SER A 483 39.89 21.82 -1.16
CA SER A 483 41.01 20.98 -0.70
C SER A 483 40.60 19.68 0.02
N GLN A 484 39.30 19.39 0.17
CA GLN A 484 38.87 18.10 0.72
C GLN A 484 38.91 17.00 -0.36
N LYS A 485 39.94 16.15 -0.25
CA LYS A 485 40.12 14.91 -1.02
C LYS A 485 38.83 14.09 -1.09
N SER A 486 38.60 13.48 -2.26
CA SER A 486 37.47 12.62 -2.60
C SER A 486 36.98 11.76 -1.43
N PHE A 487 35.87 12.15 -0.82
CA PHE A 487 35.09 11.25 0.02
C PHE A 487 34.48 10.20 -0.90
N THR A 488 35.03 8.99 -0.90
CA THR A 488 34.34 7.80 -1.42
C THR A 488 32.98 7.74 -0.73
N ARG A 489 31.88 7.71 -1.52
CA ARG A 489 30.54 7.51 -0.96
C ARG A 489 30.57 6.16 -0.21
N PRO A 490 30.09 6.09 1.05
CA PRO A 490 30.02 4.82 1.76
C PRO A 490 29.14 3.83 0.97
N LYS A 491 29.51 2.55 0.99
CA LYS A 491 28.75 1.51 0.29
C LYS A 491 27.41 1.30 1.01
N PRO A 492 26.27 1.21 0.32
CA PRO A 492 25.01 0.88 0.98
C PRO A 492 24.97 -0.61 1.38
N LEU A 493 24.09 -0.96 2.33
CA LEU A 493 23.87 -2.36 2.74
C LEU A 493 23.44 -3.17 1.50
N PHE A 494 24.05 -4.33 1.30
CA PHE A 494 23.87 -5.17 0.11
C PHE A 494 24.16 -4.47 -1.24
N SER A 495 24.87 -3.34 -1.25
CA SER A 495 25.18 -2.54 -2.45
C SER A 495 23.97 -1.97 -3.19
N ARG A 496 22.80 -1.91 -2.56
CA ARG A 496 21.55 -1.36 -3.15
C ARG A 496 21.46 0.14 -2.98
N LEU A 497 21.02 0.89 -3.99
CA LEU A 497 20.90 2.34 -3.86
C LEU A 497 19.91 2.71 -2.73
N PRO A 498 20.24 3.70 -1.88
CA PRO A 498 19.28 4.25 -0.94
C PRO A 498 18.16 4.96 -1.72
N PRO A 499 16.94 5.01 -1.18
CA PRO A 499 15.86 5.71 -1.84
C PRO A 499 16.15 7.21 -1.92
N HIS A 500 15.57 7.83 -2.93
CA HIS A 500 15.67 9.24 -3.20
C HIS A 500 14.28 9.82 -3.40
N ILE A 501 13.92 10.82 -2.61
CA ILE A 501 12.65 11.55 -2.73
C ILE A 501 12.97 13.02 -3.04
N GLU A 502 12.31 13.55 -4.06
CA GLU A 502 12.43 14.95 -4.45
C GLU A 502 11.04 15.60 -4.51
N VAL A 503 10.78 16.55 -3.63
CA VAL A 503 9.55 17.36 -3.65
C VAL A 503 9.71 18.43 -4.72
N ILE A 504 8.83 18.42 -5.70
CA ILE A 504 8.87 19.32 -6.84
C ILE A 504 7.67 20.27 -6.85
N LYS A 505 7.91 21.44 -7.41
CA LYS A 505 6.89 22.45 -7.64
C LYS A 505 6.62 22.53 -9.14
N PRO A 506 5.39 22.26 -9.62
CA PRO A 506 5.12 22.26 -11.06
C PRO A 506 5.33 23.63 -11.72
N THR A 507 5.09 24.73 -11.00
CA THR A 507 5.38 26.10 -11.45
C THR A 507 5.90 26.96 -10.27
N PRO A 508 6.67 28.05 -10.50
CA PRO A 508 7.22 28.87 -9.41
C PRO A 508 6.17 29.42 -8.43
N ASP A 509 4.94 29.65 -8.88
CA ASP A 509 3.86 30.26 -8.08
C ASP A 509 2.81 29.25 -7.58
N ALA A 510 2.88 27.98 -7.99
CA ALA A 510 1.95 26.93 -7.57
C ALA A 510 1.74 26.86 -6.05
N THR A 511 0.53 26.46 -5.66
CA THR A 511 0.17 26.11 -4.28
C THR A 511 -0.21 24.63 -4.21
N TRP A 512 0.52 23.83 -4.99
CA TRP A 512 0.45 22.39 -5.01
C TRP A 512 1.86 21.83 -5.24
N PHE A 513 2.08 20.61 -4.76
CA PHE A 513 3.36 19.90 -4.83
C PHE A 513 3.16 18.50 -5.40
N ASP A 514 4.14 18.07 -6.18
CA ASP A 514 4.30 16.68 -6.60
C ASP A 514 5.61 16.14 -5.99
N ASP A 515 5.79 14.82 -5.95
CA ASP A 515 7.09 14.22 -5.62
C ASP A 515 7.56 13.26 -6.69
N GLU A 516 8.88 13.13 -6.81
CA GLU A 516 9.51 12.02 -7.50
C GLU A 516 10.22 11.11 -6.51
N ILE A 517 9.94 9.81 -6.60
CA ILE A 517 10.61 8.76 -5.83
C ILE A 517 11.49 7.92 -6.75
N THR A 518 12.71 7.63 -6.31
CA THR A 518 13.58 6.59 -6.87
C THR A 518 13.92 5.60 -5.77
N ILE A 519 13.57 4.33 -5.94
CA ILE A 519 13.84 3.28 -4.95
C ILE A 519 14.38 2.03 -5.65
N ASN A 520 15.26 1.28 -4.96
CA ASN A 520 15.44 -0.14 -5.24
C ASN A 520 14.39 -0.87 -4.39
N SER A 521 13.61 -1.77 -4.99
CA SER A 521 12.48 -2.41 -4.28
C SER A 521 12.92 -3.22 -3.08
N GLN A 522 14.22 -3.52 -2.99
CA GLN A 522 14.81 -4.41 -2.03
C GLN A 522 15.73 -3.75 -0.99
N SER A 523 15.85 -2.41 -0.92
CA SER A 523 16.75 -1.76 0.04
C SER A 523 16.17 -1.54 1.46
N GLY A 524 14.99 -2.09 1.78
CA GLY A 524 14.19 -1.81 2.98
C GLY A 524 13.06 -2.83 3.15
N SER A 525 11.95 -2.50 3.84
CA SER A 525 10.84 -3.47 3.96
C SER A 525 10.38 -3.92 2.59
N GLN A 526 10.29 -5.23 2.39
CA GLN A 526 10.06 -5.79 1.06
C GLN A 526 9.38 -7.16 1.09
N TRP A 527 8.66 -7.50 0.03
CA TRP A 527 8.40 -8.87 -0.41
C TRP A 527 9.24 -9.22 -1.62
N ASP A 528 10.07 -10.25 -1.49
CA ASP A 528 10.84 -10.82 -2.60
C ASP A 528 9.97 -11.74 -3.46
N GLY A 529 9.86 -11.37 -4.74
CA GLY A 529 9.10 -12.08 -5.76
C GLY A 529 9.77 -13.35 -6.28
N LEU A 530 9.02 -14.13 -7.05
CA LEU A 530 9.51 -15.34 -7.73
C LEU A 530 10.61 -15.06 -8.78
N ARG A 531 10.79 -13.79 -9.18
CA ARG A 531 11.91 -13.31 -10.01
C ARG A 531 13.15 -12.95 -9.22
N HIS A 532 13.07 -12.79 -7.91
CA HIS A 532 14.22 -12.34 -7.12
C HIS A 532 15.29 -13.43 -7.13
N PHE A 533 15.00 -14.63 -6.60
CA PHE A 533 16.01 -15.66 -6.35
C PHE A 533 15.66 -17.02 -6.97
N GLY A 534 16.63 -17.66 -7.62
CA GLY A 534 16.48 -18.99 -8.25
C GLY A 534 17.43 -20.04 -7.69
N VAL A 535 17.39 -21.24 -8.28
CA VAL A 535 18.32 -22.34 -8.00
C VAL A 535 19.66 -22.06 -8.69
N ILE A 536 20.58 -21.47 -7.93
CA ILE A 536 21.84 -20.88 -8.42
C ILE A 536 22.63 -21.84 -9.33
N LYS A 537 22.86 -23.07 -8.86
CA LYS A 537 23.74 -24.04 -9.54
C LYS A 537 23.25 -24.42 -10.93
N HIS A 538 21.93 -24.46 -11.12
CA HIS A 538 21.28 -24.87 -12.37
C HIS A 538 20.81 -23.68 -13.21
N GLY A 539 20.85 -22.46 -12.67
CA GLY A 539 20.48 -21.25 -13.39
C GLY A 539 18.99 -21.20 -13.76
N VAL A 540 18.13 -21.73 -12.91
CA VAL A 540 16.67 -21.79 -13.11
C VAL A 540 15.94 -21.15 -11.94
N PHE A 541 14.76 -20.60 -12.20
CA PHE A 541 13.83 -20.05 -11.21
C PHE A 541 12.66 -21.02 -11.02
N TYR A 542 11.62 -20.57 -10.31
CA TYR A 542 10.39 -21.32 -10.11
C TYR A 542 9.87 -21.96 -11.42
N GLN A 543 9.30 -23.17 -11.32
CA GLN A 543 8.82 -23.97 -12.47
C GLN A 543 9.89 -24.26 -13.52
N ASN A 544 11.14 -24.53 -13.09
CA ASN A 544 12.27 -24.81 -13.96
C ASN A 544 12.55 -23.71 -15.01
N THR A 545 12.15 -22.47 -14.75
CA THR A 545 12.22 -21.40 -15.74
C THR A 545 13.68 -20.93 -15.89
N PRO A 546 14.32 -21.10 -17.06
CA PRO A 546 15.70 -20.69 -17.26
C PRO A 546 15.92 -19.19 -16.99
N LYS A 547 17.01 -18.85 -16.29
CA LYS A 547 17.39 -17.46 -16.01
C LYS A 547 17.40 -16.54 -17.24
N LYS A 548 17.77 -17.07 -18.40
CA LYS A 548 17.84 -16.34 -19.67
C LYS A 548 16.48 -15.90 -20.22
N GLU A 549 15.37 -16.42 -19.69
CA GLU A 549 14.02 -16.00 -20.07
C GLU A 549 13.61 -14.68 -19.41
N PHE A 550 14.34 -14.23 -18.37
CA PHE A 550 14.10 -12.94 -17.75
C PHE A 550 14.97 -11.86 -18.40
N PRO A 551 14.36 -10.93 -19.17
CA PRO A 551 15.09 -9.82 -19.76
C PRO A 551 15.60 -8.89 -18.66
N LEU A 552 16.84 -8.41 -18.83
CA LEU A 552 17.40 -7.33 -18.02
C LEU A 552 17.15 -5.98 -18.68
N GLY A 553 17.19 -4.92 -17.89
CA GLY A 553 17.03 -3.55 -18.34
C GLY A 553 15.60 -3.04 -18.20
N LYS A 554 15.30 -1.97 -18.93
CA LYS A 554 14.02 -1.28 -18.84
C LYS A 554 12.87 -2.21 -19.24
N ILE A 555 11.89 -2.38 -18.36
CA ILE A 555 10.63 -3.02 -18.70
C ILE A 555 9.85 -2.03 -19.60
N PRO A 556 9.50 -2.40 -20.84
CA PRO A 556 8.75 -1.50 -21.71
C PRO A 556 7.38 -1.17 -21.11
N ASN A 557 6.93 0.06 -21.32
CA ASN A 557 5.57 0.47 -21.00
C ASN A 557 4.62 -0.09 -22.08
N ALA A 558 4.41 -1.41 -22.06
CA ALA A 558 3.49 -2.06 -22.98
C ALA A 558 2.10 -2.14 -22.34
N ASP A 559 1.08 -1.67 -23.08
CA ASP A 559 -0.35 -1.77 -22.76
C ASP A 559 -0.65 -3.01 -21.89
N PRO A 560 -1.27 -2.87 -20.69
CA PRO A 560 -1.47 -3.99 -19.77
C PRO A 560 -2.34 -5.10 -20.38
N LEU A 561 -3.16 -4.77 -21.40
CA LEU A 561 -3.96 -5.75 -22.13
C LEU A 561 -3.18 -6.44 -23.27
N ASN A 562 -2.02 -5.90 -23.67
CA ASN A 562 -1.23 -6.34 -24.82
C ASN A 562 0.28 -6.41 -24.49
N VAL A 563 0.64 -6.80 -23.27
CA VAL A 563 2.04 -7.00 -22.84
C VAL A 563 2.49 -8.43 -23.14
N ASP A 564 3.72 -8.58 -23.64
CA ASP A 564 4.34 -9.90 -23.83
C ASP A 564 4.51 -10.57 -22.47
N GLN A 565 3.80 -11.69 -22.30
CA GLN A 565 3.77 -12.45 -21.05
C GLN A 565 5.16 -12.92 -20.63
N ASN A 566 6.08 -13.18 -21.57
CA ASN A 566 7.44 -13.56 -21.22
C ASN A 566 8.21 -12.42 -20.51
N LEU A 567 7.92 -11.16 -20.85
CA LEU A 567 8.56 -10.00 -20.22
C LEU A 567 8.12 -9.83 -18.76
N ILE A 568 6.89 -10.24 -18.42
CA ILE A 568 6.28 -10.00 -17.10
C ILE A 568 6.12 -11.25 -16.23
N LYS A 569 6.31 -12.45 -16.78
CA LYS A 569 6.23 -13.76 -16.10
C LYS A 569 6.89 -13.77 -14.72
N PHE A 570 6.18 -14.15 -13.65
CA PHE A 570 6.62 -14.13 -12.24
C PHE A 570 6.81 -12.74 -11.62
N GLY A 571 6.38 -11.68 -12.30
CA GLY A 571 6.48 -10.32 -11.79
C GLY A 571 5.50 -10.05 -10.65
N MET A 572 5.82 -9.05 -9.83
CA MET A 572 5.00 -8.67 -8.66
C MET A 572 3.53 -8.37 -8.95
N HIS A 573 3.18 -7.92 -10.16
CA HIS A 573 1.79 -7.74 -10.57
C HIS A 573 0.89 -8.96 -10.30
N ASN A 574 1.37 -10.20 -10.40
CA ASN A 574 0.57 -11.39 -10.09
C ASN A 574 0.10 -11.39 -8.62
N TRP A 575 1.01 -11.06 -7.70
CA TRP A 575 0.69 -10.95 -6.28
C TRP A 575 -0.06 -9.67 -5.95
N ALA A 576 0.22 -8.57 -6.66
CA ALA A 576 -0.53 -7.32 -6.51
C ALA A 576 -1.98 -7.44 -7.01
N GLN A 577 -2.28 -8.36 -7.93
CA GLN A 577 -3.64 -8.66 -8.39
C GLN A 577 -4.39 -9.62 -7.45
N HIS A 578 -3.66 -10.52 -6.78
CA HIS A 578 -4.24 -11.47 -5.81
C HIS A 578 -4.37 -10.86 -4.40
N GLY A 579 -3.38 -10.09 -3.97
CA GLY A 579 -3.19 -9.65 -2.59
C GLY A 579 -2.57 -10.74 -1.70
N ILE A 580 -1.80 -10.31 -0.69
CA ILE A 580 -1.28 -11.17 0.38
C ILE A 580 -2.13 -10.90 1.62
N CYS A 581 -3.35 -11.45 1.61
CA CYS A 581 -4.33 -11.27 2.67
C CYS A 581 -4.67 -12.62 3.31
N GLY A 582 -4.65 -12.70 4.64
CA GLY A 582 -4.85 -13.97 5.34
C GLY A 582 -4.66 -13.85 6.85
N ARG A 583 -4.49 -14.99 7.51
CA ARG A 583 -4.21 -15.01 8.95
C ARG A 583 -2.70 -14.82 9.16
N GLY A 584 -2.33 -13.72 9.80
CA GLY A 584 -0.97 -13.50 10.26
C GLY A 584 -0.72 -14.23 11.57
N VAL A 585 0.47 -14.81 11.69
CA VAL A 585 0.96 -15.46 12.92
C VAL A 585 2.31 -14.87 13.28
N PHE A 586 2.41 -14.30 14.47
CA PHE A 586 3.60 -13.59 14.92
C PHE A 586 4.35 -14.38 15.99
N LEU A 587 5.65 -14.58 15.78
CA LEU A 587 6.56 -15.18 16.75
C LEU A 587 7.58 -14.14 17.23
N ASP A 588 7.47 -13.72 18.50
CA ASP A 588 8.31 -12.68 19.08
C ASP A 588 9.50 -13.24 19.86
N LEU A 589 10.50 -13.76 19.14
CA LEU A 589 11.69 -14.38 19.74
C LEU A 589 12.44 -13.39 20.65
N VAL A 590 12.53 -12.12 20.24
CA VAL A 590 13.18 -11.08 21.05
C VAL A 590 12.49 -10.95 22.41
N LYS A 591 11.16 -10.86 22.44
CA LYS A 591 10.41 -10.79 23.70
C LYS A 591 10.53 -12.10 24.47
N PHE A 592 10.29 -13.24 23.81
CA PHE A 592 10.34 -14.58 24.41
C PHE A 592 11.64 -14.83 25.18
N TYR A 593 12.80 -14.61 24.58
CA TYR A 593 14.08 -14.80 25.27
C TYR A 593 14.39 -13.70 26.29
N SER A 594 13.95 -12.46 26.06
CA SER A 594 14.26 -11.34 26.96
C SER A 594 13.39 -11.31 28.22
N GLN A 595 12.29 -12.09 28.29
CA GLN A 595 11.39 -12.16 29.45
C GLN A 595 12.11 -12.52 30.78
N HIS A 596 13.28 -13.16 30.72
CA HIS A 596 14.03 -13.65 31.88
C HIS A 596 15.42 -13.01 32.05
N GLY A 597 15.80 -12.04 31.18
CA GLY A 597 17.14 -11.46 31.10
C GLY A 597 17.26 -10.00 31.56
N ARG A 598 18.50 -9.49 31.65
CA ARG A 598 18.81 -8.06 31.93
C ARG A 598 18.97 -7.20 30.67
N SER A 599 18.98 -7.78 29.48
CA SER A 599 19.23 -7.09 28.19
C SER A 599 17.93 -6.90 27.38
N SER A 600 17.86 -5.83 26.58
CA SER A 600 16.74 -5.53 25.67
C SER A 600 16.70 -6.38 24.41
N LEU A 601 17.82 -7.04 24.08
CA LEU A 601 17.99 -8.01 22.99
C LEU A 601 18.66 -9.28 23.53
N PRO A 602 18.18 -10.49 23.16
CA PRO A 602 18.70 -11.74 23.70
C PRO A 602 20.04 -12.18 23.09
N TYR A 603 20.36 -11.67 21.90
CA TYR A 603 21.60 -11.84 21.15
C TYR A 603 21.87 -10.54 20.37
N ASP A 604 23.02 -10.40 19.73
CA ASP A 604 23.28 -9.28 18.81
C ASP A 604 22.78 -9.65 17.39
N PRO A 605 21.70 -9.03 16.87
CA PRO A 605 21.17 -9.30 15.53
C PRO A 605 22.14 -8.96 14.40
N TRP A 606 23.18 -8.18 14.71
CA TRP A 606 24.30 -7.85 13.83
C TRP A 606 25.48 -8.82 14.00
N THR A 607 25.21 -10.02 14.48
CA THR A 607 26.17 -11.12 14.46
C THR A 607 25.52 -12.35 13.88
N SER A 608 26.34 -13.31 13.52
CA SER A 608 25.87 -14.55 12.93
C SER A 608 25.21 -15.43 13.99
N HIS A 609 23.88 -15.51 13.97
CA HIS A 609 23.09 -16.28 14.91
C HIS A 609 21.99 -17.05 14.17
N SER A 610 21.88 -18.35 14.43
CA SER A 610 20.89 -19.20 13.77
C SER A 610 19.68 -19.38 14.67
N ILE A 611 18.49 -19.13 14.13
CA ILE A 611 17.22 -19.49 14.74
C ILE A 611 16.81 -20.86 14.21
N GLY A 612 16.74 -21.85 15.10
CA GLY A 612 16.35 -23.22 14.77
C GLY A 612 14.83 -23.45 14.84
N VAL A 613 14.37 -24.58 14.31
CA VAL A 613 12.95 -24.99 14.41
C VAL A 613 12.47 -25.07 15.85
N VAL A 614 13.31 -25.60 16.75
CA VAL A 614 13.00 -25.72 18.18
C VAL A 614 12.73 -24.35 18.81
N ASP A 615 13.43 -23.31 18.39
CA ASP A 615 13.23 -21.94 18.88
C ASP A 615 11.84 -21.43 18.47
N LEU A 616 11.48 -21.59 17.18
CA LEU A 616 10.19 -21.17 16.63
C LEU A 616 9.03 -21.93 17.29
N GLU A 617 9.11 -23.25 17.40
CA GLU A 617 8.06 -24.06 18.01
C GLU A 617 7.92 -23.80 19.51
N THR A 618 9.02 -23.54 20.21
CA THR A 618 8.96 -23.22 21.65
C THR A 618 8.36 -21.85 21.88
N CYS A 619 8.70 -20.87 21.04
CA CYS A 619 8.06 -19.55 21.04
C CYS A 619 6.56 -19.68 20.78
N ALA A 620 6.17 -20.41 19.73
CA ALA A 620 4.76 -20.64 19.37
C ALA A 620 3.97 -21.29 20.53
N ARG A 621 4.54 -22.29 21.20
CA ARG A 621 3.91 -22.90 22.39
C ARG A 621 3.78 -21.92 23.55
N ALA A 622 4.76 -21.05 23.77
CA ALA A 622 4.71 -20.05 24.84
C ALA A 622 3.71 -18.92 24.56
N GLU A 623 3.49 -18.61 23.28
CA GLU A 623 2.55 -17.59 22.79
C GLU A 623 1.14 -18.15 22.51
N ASP A 624 0.91 -19.44 22.81
CA ASP A 624 -0.34 -20.18 22.53
C ASP A 624 -0.77 -20.12 21.05
N VAL A 625 0.21 -20.20 20.15
CA VAL A 625 0.02 -20.15 18.71
C VAL A 625 -0.12 -21.56 18.14
N GLN A 626 -1.18 -21.76 17.37
CA GLN A 626 -1.38 -22.93 16.51
C GLN A 626 -1.32 -22.52 15.05
N PHE A 627 -0.46 -23.18 14.28
CA PHE A 627 -0.34 -22.95 12.84
C PHE A 627 -1.51 -23.61 12.08
N LYS A 628 -1.94 -22.95 11.00
CA LYS A 628 -2.96 -23.41 10.08
C LYS A 628 -2.46 -23.20 8.65
N GLN A 629 -2.97 -24.02 7.75
CA GLN A 629 -2.71 -23.86 6.33
C GLN A 629 -3.10 -22.47 5.83
N GLY A 630 -2.19 -21.84 5.09
CA GLY A 630 -2.33 -20.49 4.57
C GLY A 630 -1.95 -19.39 5.55
N ASP A 631 -1.46 -19.72 6.75
CA ASP A 631 -0.92 -18.71 7.67
C ASP A 631 0.26 -17.96 7.03
N ILE A 632 0.37 -16.68 7.36
CA ILE A 632 1.51 -15.82 7.02
C ILE A 632 2.38 -15.72 8.26
N LEU A 633 3.54 -16.38 8.23
CA LEU A 633 4.44 -16.44 9.38
C LEU A 633 5.28 -15.17 9.45
N ILE A 634 5.28 -14.49 10.59
CA ILE A 634 6.03 -13.26 10.84
C ILE A 634 6.92 -13.48 12.05
N ILE A 635 8.24 -13.32 11.89
CA ILE A 635 9.23 -13.63 12.93
C ILE A 635 9.96 -12.35 13.33
N ARG A 636 10.01 -12.04 14.63
CA ARG A 636 10.85 -10.94 15.13
C ARG A 636 12.13 -11.46 15.76
N VAL A 637 13.26 -11.12 15.14
CA VAL A 637 14.63 -11.39 15.56
C VAL A 637 15.39 -10.15 16.04
N GLY A 638 14.84 -8.94 15.85
CA GLY A 638 15.30 -7.70 16.51
C GLY A 638 16.31 -6.87 15.74
N PHE A 639 16.50 -7.13 14.44
CA PHE A 639 17.43 -6.35 13.62
C PHE A 639 16.95 -4.90 13.47
N THR A 640 15.64 -4.66 13.30
CA THR A 640 14.95 -3.34 13.43
C THR A 640 15.36 -2.57 14.64
N LYS A 641 15.11 -3.17 15.80
CA LYS A 641 15.39 -2.57 17.08
C LYS A 641 16.85 -2.20 17.22
N ARG A 642 17.76 -3.15 16.94
CA ARG A 642 19.20 -2.91 17.05
C ARG A 642 19.63 -1.74 16.18
N TYR A 643 19.15 -1.67 14.95
CA TYR A 643 19.50 -0.59 14.04
C TYR A 643 18.93 0.75 14.48
N ASN A 644 17.67 0.81 14.90
CA ASN A 644 17.03 2.05 15.36
C ASN A 644 17.67 2.60 16.63
N GLU A 645 18.13 1.72 17.54
CA GLU A 645 18.85 2.09 18.76
C GLU A 645 20.35 2.41 18.54
N SER A 646 20.89 2.19 17.34
CA SER A 646 22.31 2.40 17.02
C SER A 646 22.65 3.83 16.62
N SER A 647 23.88 4.25 16.97
CA SER A 647 24.46 5.49 16.49
C SER A 647 24.74 5.45 14.98
N GLN A 648 24.82 6.63 14.34
CA GLN A 648 25.15 6.72 12.90
C GLN A 648 26.52 6.09 12.59
N ARG A 649 27.48 6.22 13.51
CA ARG A 649 28.81 5.60 13.38
C ARG A 649 28.71 4.07 13.29
N GLU A 650 27.94 3.45 14.18
CA GLU A 650 27.70 2.01 14.15
C GLU A 650 27.00 1.57 12.86
N LYS A 651 26.03 2.36 12.37
CA LYS A 651 25.34 2.10 11.08
C LYS A 651 26.29 2.21 9.88
N ASP A 652 27.24 3.14 9.91
CA ASP A 652 28.25 3.28 8.86
C ASP A 652 29.28 2.14 8.92
N GLU A 653 29.72 1.75 10.12
CA GLU A 653 30.62 0.60 10.33
C GLU A 653 29.97 -0.72 9.89
N LEU A 654 28.65 -0.88 10.06
CA LEU A 654 27.89 -2.04 9.60
C LEU A 654 28.01 -2.28 8.09
N ARG A 655 28.12 -1.20 7.30
CA ARG A 655 28.15 -1.26 5.83
C ARG A 655 29.52 -1.65 5.27
N GLU A 656 30.57 -1.45 6.04
CA GLU A 656 31.96 -1.65 5.60
C GLU A 656 32.50 -3.04 5.98
N ARG A 657 31.78 -3.81 6.80
CA ARG A 657 32.17 -5.15 7.23
C ARG A 657 31.42 -6.25 6.48
N GLU A 658 31.92 -7.48 6.55
CA GLU A 658 31.24 -8.65 5.99
C GLU A 658 29.87 -8.89 6.65
N SER A 659 28.89 -9.28 5.84
CA SER A 659 27.52 -9.53 6.29
C SER A 659 27.47 -10.70 7.28
N ALA A 660 27.16 -10.38 8.53
CA ALA A 660 26.92 -11.34 9.60
C ALA A 660 25.65 -10.93 10.36
N PHE A 661 24.57 -11.67 10.15
CA PHE A 661 23.24 -11.34 10.67
C PHE A 661 22.54 -12.56 11.22
N VAL A 662 21.66 -12.33 12.19
CA VAL A 662 20.71 -13.32 12.66
C VAL A 662 19.72 -13.69 11.56
N GLY A 663 19.26 -14.94 11.54
CA GLY A 663 18.17 -15.40 10.68
C GLY A 663 17.86 -16.87 10.90
N ILE A 664 16.90 -17.42 10.15
CA ILE A 664 16.57 -18.84 10.24
C ILE A 664 17.71 -19.72 9.70
N GLU A 665 17.87 -20.90 10.28
CA GLU A 665 18.88 -21.87 9.83
C GLU A 665 18.55 -22.51 8.47
N GLN A 666 19.59 -23.00 7.77
CA GLN A 666 19.45 -23.67 6.47
C GLN A 666 19.36 -25.20 6.57
N SER A 667 18.62 -25.72 7.57
CA SER A 667 18.46 -27.16 7.81
C SER A 667 17.30 -27.76 6.98
N GLU A 668 17.31 -29.08 6.79
CA GLU A 668 16.14 -29.78 6.20
C GLU A 668 14.93 -29.71 7.13
N ASP A 669 15.16 -29.70 8.45
CA ASP A 669 14.08 -29.56 9.43
C ASP A 669 13.39 -28.19 9.32
N MET A 670 14.14 -27.12 9.07
CA MET A 670 13.55 -25.79 8.80
C MET A 670 12.73 -25.80 7.51
N LYS A 671 13.19 -26.49 6.45
CA LYS A 671 12.40 -26.66 5.22
C LYS A 671 11.10 -27.42 5.46
N ARG A 672 11.16 -28.50 6.25
CA ARG A 672 9.97 -29.26 6.69
C ARG A 672 9.02 -28.40 7.49
N PHE A 673 9.55 -27.66 8.46
CA PHE A 673 8.76 -26.78 9.30
C PHE A 673 7.99 -25.77 8.44
N LEU A 674 8.66 -25.09 7.50
CA LEU A 674 8.01 -24.11 6.65
C LEU A 674 6.97 -24.74 5.72
N TRP A 675 7.31 -25.87 5.08
CA TRP A 675 6.44 -26.50 4.09
C TRP A 675 5.26 -27.27 4.70
N ASN A 676 5.50 -28.10 5.72
CA ASN A 676 4.48 -28.97 6.32
C ASN A 676 3.46 -28.20 7.18
N ASN A 677 3.82 -27.01 7.69
CA ASN A 677 2.83 -26.10 8.27
C ASN A 677 2.01 -25.36 7.20
N HIS A 678 2.38 -25.49 5.92
CA HIS A 678 1.70 -24.92 4.76
C HIS A 678 1.52 -23.40 4.87
N PHE A 679 2.59 -22.69 5.23
CA PHE A 679 2.58 -21.24 5.24
C PHE A 679 2.42 -20.66 3.83
N ALA A 680 1.63 -19.60 3.70
CA ALA A 680 1.48 -18.89 2.43
C ALA A 680 2.66 -17.97 2.13
N ALA A 681 3.31 -17.45 3.16
CA ALA A 681 4.48 -16.58 3.09
C ALA A 681 5.22 -16.57 4.43
N VAL A 682 6.49 -16.18 4.42
CA VAL A 682 7.30 -15.98 5.63
C VAL A 682 7.97 -14.61 5.59
N ALA A 683 7.82 -13.83 6.66
CA ALA A 683 8.41 -12.51 6.81
C ALA A 683 9.19 -12.38 8.12
N SER A 684 10.17 -11.47 8.13
CA SER A 684 10.96 -11.17 9.31
C SER A 684 11.42 -9.72 9.35
N ASP A 685 11.76 -9.26 10.55
CA ASP A 685 12.45 -7.97 10.75
C ASP A 685 13.96 -8.05 10.44
N ALA A 686 14.45 -9.24 10.05
CA ALA A 686 15.84 -9.52 9.68
C ALA A 686 16.29 -8.81 8.39
N ALA A 687 17.60 -8.58 8.27
CA ALA A 687 18.22 -8.01 7.06
C ALA A 687 18.30 -8.98 5.87
N ALA A 688 18.36 -10.28 6.19
CA ALA A 688 18.08 -11.36 5.27
C ALA A 688 17.28 -12.38 6.09
N LEU A 689 16.27 -13.04 5.51
CA LEU A 689 15.46 -14.00 6.27
C LEU A 689 16.31 -15.11 6.89
N GLU A 690 17.27 -15.61 6.12
CA GLU A 690 18.21 -16.65 6.56
C GLU A 690 19.43 -16.09 7.28
N ARG A 691 20.00 -16.89 8.17
CA ARG A 691 21.24 -16.53 8.89
C ARG A 691 22.35 -16.21 7.90
N MET A 692 23.04 -15.08 8.09
CA MET A 692 24.17 -14.64 7.27
C MET A 692 25.51 -14.76 8.02
N PRO A 693 26.60 -15.16 7.34
CA PRO A 693 26.62 -15.73 5.99
C PRO A 693 25.87 -17.07 5.93
N PRO A 694 25.37 -17.53 4.77
CA PRO A 694 24.74 -18.83 4.68
C PRO A 694 25.75 -19.96 4.94
N VAL A 695 25.26 -21.13 5.36
CA VAL A 695 26.11 -22.33 5.40
C VAL A 695 26.54 -22.68 3.97
N GLU A 696 27.82 -23.02 3.76
CA GLU A 696 28.37 -23.23 2.42
C GLU A 696 27.52 -24.22 1.59
N GLY A 697 27.13 -23.78 0.39
CA GLY A 697 26.28 -24.55 -0.53
C GLY A 697 24.79 -24.62 -0.16
N LYS A 698 24.37 -24.01 0.96
CA LYS A 698 22.99 -24.02 1.43
C LYS A 698 22.45 -22.59 1.54
N TYR A 699 21.63 -22.22 0.58
CA TYR A 699 20.87 -20.96 0.59
C TYR A 699 19.41 -21.27 0.86
N MET A 700 18.82 -20.65 1.86
CA MET A 700 17.41 -20.81 2.17
C MET A 700 16.53 -20.10 1.14
N HIS A 701 16.98 -18.95 0.62
CA HIS A 701 16.30 -18.24 -0.47
C HIS A 701 16.03 -19.11 -1.69
N GLN A 702 16.98 -19.97 -2.09
CA GLN A 702 16.82 -20.83 -3.26
C GLN A 702 15.69 -21.84 -3.09
N THR A 703 15.46 -22.31 -1.87
CA THR A 703 14.41 -23.29 -1.58
C THR A 703 13.08 -22.59 -1.42
N ILE A 704 13.01 -21.54 -0.60
CA ILE A 704 11.76 -20.83 -0.30
C ILE A 704 11.23 -20.19 -1.60
N ILE A 705 12.02 -19.38 -2.30
CA ILE A 705 11.55 -18.74 -3.54
C ILE A 705 11.60 -19.72 -4.72
N GLY A 706 12.77 -20.30 -4.99
CA GLY A 706 13.01 -21.06 -6.22
C GLY A 706 12.32 -22.43 -6.29
N LEU A 707 12.19 -23.15 -5.16
CA LEU A 707 11.63 -24.51 -5.13
C LEU A 707 10.18 -24.54 -4.62
N PHE A 708 9.87 -23.83 -3.53
CA PHE A 708 8.52 -23.79 -2.98
C PHE A 708 7.62 -22.79 -3.72
N GLY A 709 8.21 -21.74 -4.30
CA GLY A 709 7.43 -20.61 -4.79
C GLY A 709 6.85 -19.77 -3.63
N MET A 710 7.56 -19.68 -2.51
CA MET A 710 7.09 -18.97 -1.32
C MET A 710 7.68 -17.56 -1.22
N PRO A 711 6.86 -16.52 -0.98
CA PRO A 711 7.35 -15.17 -0.75
C PRO A 711 8.21 -15.07 0.52
N ILE A 712 9.27 -14.27 0.45
CA ILE A 712 10.11 -13.86 1.58
C ILE A 712 9.85 -12.39 1.89
N GLY A 713 9.56 -12.09 3.14
CA GLY A 713 9.45 -10.73 3.66
C GLY A 713 10.68 -10.38 4.51
N GLU A 714 11.33 -9.26 4.24
CA GLU A 714 12.53 -8.83 4.97
C GLU A 714 12.40 -7.40 5.45
N LEU A 715 13.14 -7.07 6.52
CA LEU A 715 13.23 -5.73 7.09
C LEU A 715 11.86 -5.13 7.50
N PHE A 716 10.88 -5.93 7.91
CA PHE A 716 9.60 -5.41 8.42
C PHE A 716 9.81 -4.70 9.76
N ASP A 717 9.21 -3.53 10.02
CA ASP A 717 9.19 -2.96 11.38
C ASP A 717 8.10 -3.64 12.23
N LEU A 718 8.55 -4.46 13.17
CA LEU A 718 7.70 -5.27 14.04
C LEU A 718 7.66 -4.78 15.49
N GLU A 719 8.26 -3.63 15.82
CA GLU A 719 8.32 -3.15 17.21
C GLU A 719 6.94 -2.83 17.76
N LYS A 720 6.11 -2.14 16.97
CA LYS A 720 4.75 -1.82 17.39
C LYS A 720 3.88 -3.08 17.48
N LEU A 721 4.10 -4.07 16.61
CA LEU A 721 3.39 -5.35 16.65
C LEU A 721 3.72 -6.12 17.93
N SER A 722 5.01 -6.16 18.30
CA SER A 722 5.47 -6.71 19.57
C SER A 722 4.77 -6.07 20.77
N GLU A 723 4.63 -4.75 20.79
CA GLU A 723 3.92 -4.04 21.87
C GLU A 723 2.44 -4.46 21.96
N VAL A 724 1.73 -4.51 20.84
CA VAL A 724 0.29 -4.86 20.82
C VAL A 724 0.08 -6.33 21.20
N CYS A 725 0.85 -7.25 20.63
CA CYS A 725 0.76 -8.67 20.96
C CYS A 725 1.08 -8.91 22.44
N ALA A 726 2.12 -8.27 22.98
CA ALA A 726 2.47 -8.38 24.39
C ALA A 726 1.42 -7.76 25.33
N ALA A 727 0.80 -6.65 24.94
CA ALA A 727 -0.24 -6.00 25.73
C ALA A 727 -1.53 -6.85 25.80
N THR A 728 -1.78 -7.68 24.79
CA THR A 728 -3.09 -8.31 24.59
C THR A 728 -3.06 -9.83 24.69
N GLY A 729 -1.86 -10.41 24.72
CA GLY A 729 -1.63 -11.84 24.74
C GLY A 729 -2.04 -12.55 23.45
N ARG A 730 -2.22 -11.80 22.36
CA ARG A 730 -2.71 -12.32 21.09
C ARG A 730 -1.66 -12.17 20.00
N TYR A 731 -1.30 -13.30 19.39
CA TYR A 731 -0.23 -13.41 18.40
C TYR A 731 -0.74 -13.83 17.01
N THR A 732 -2.06 -13.77 16.82
CA THR A 732 -2.73 -14.02 15.55
C THR A 732 -3.68 -12.89 15.22
N PHE A 733 -3.72 -12.50 13.95
CA PHE A 733 -4.47 -11.35 13.47
C PHE A 733 -4.84 -11.51 12.01
N PHE A 734 -5.76 -10.68 11.52
CA PHE A 734 -5.97 -10.54 10.08
C PHE A 734 -4.80 -9.71 9.53
N PHE A 735 -4.09 -10.24 8.53
CA PHE A 735 -2.98 -9.57 7.88
C PHE A 735 -3.37 -9.21 6.46
N THR A 736 -3.11 -7.96 6.06
CA THR A 736 -3.24 -7.52 4.68
C THR A 736 -1.93 -6.91 4.22
N SER A 737 -1.46 -7.32 3.04
CA SER A 737 -0.32 -6.70 2.37
C SER A 737 -0.60 -6.65 0.88
N TRP A 738 -0.31 -5.49 0.30
CA TRP A 738 -0.54 -5.20 -1.11
C TRP A 738 0.73 -4.65 -1.74
N PRO A 739 1.55 -5.51 -2.35
CA PRO A 739 2.68 -5.09 -3.17
C PRO A 739 2.26 -4.10 -4.26
N LEU A 740 3.17 -3.20 -4.64
CA LEU A 740 3.00 -2.34 -5.82
C LEU A 740 2.72 -3.21 -7.06
N ASN A 741 1.77 -2.76 -7.88
CA ASN A 741 1.42 -3.43 -9.14
C ASN A 741 2.49 -3.19 -10.22
N ILE A 742 3.65 -3.85 -10.07
CA ILE A 742 4.80 -3.71 -10.97
C ILE A 742 4.80 -4.86 -11.97
N LEU A 743 4.50 -4.56 -13.23
CA LEU A 743 4.60 -5.52 -14.33
C LEU A 743 6.05 -6.01 -14.44
N GLY A 744 6.28 -7.31 -14.26
CA GLY A 744 7.61 -7.91 -14.34
C GLY A 744 8.59 -7.55 -13.21
N GLY A 745 8.14 -6.88 -12.15
CA GLY A 745 8.97 -6.48 -11.01
C GLY A 745 9.51 -7.67 -10.20
N CYS A 746 10.66 -7.49 -9.56
CA CYS A 746 11.36 -8.53 -8.80
C CYS A 746 10.96 -8.58 -7.32
N ALA A 747 10.69 -7.42 -6.72
CA ALA A 747 10.18 -7.32 -5.35
C ALA A 747 9.30 -6.07 -5.22
N SER A 748 8.76 -5.84 -4.04
CA SER A 748 8.02 -4.62 -3.76
C SER A 748 8.01 -4.31 -2.26
N PRO A 749 7.95 -3.03 -1.85
CA PRO A 749 7.52 -2.68 -0.50
C PRO A 749 6.23 -3.41 -0.12
N PRO A 750 6.12 -3.95 1.11
CA PRO A 750 5.07 -4.89 1.44
C PRO A 750 3.75 -4.20 1.70
N ASN A 751 3.78 -2.97 2.24
CA ASN A 751 2.59 -2.20 2.53
C ASN A 751 1.60 -3.01 3.39
N ALA A 752 2.07 -3.39 4.57
CA ALA A 752 1.46 -4.41 5.41
C ALA A 752 0.75 -3.84 6.64
N ALA A 753 -0.38 -4.44 7.01
CA ALA A 753 -1.14 -4.09 8.20
C ALA A 753 -1.65 -5.34 8.92
N ALA A 754 -1.72 -5.23 10.25
CA ALA A 754 -2.27 -6.24 11.15
C ALA A 754 -3.54 -5.71 11.83
N TYR A 755 -4.63 -6.47 11.79
CA TYR A 755 -5.91 -6.12 12.41
C TYR A 755 -6.29 -7.19 13.45
N PHE A 756 -6.47 -6.73 14.69
CA PHE A 756 -6.79 -7.57 15.85
C PHE A 756 -8.26 -7.48 16.19
#